data_AF-A0A6A3X337-F1
#
_entry.id   AF-A0A6A3X337-F1
#
_cell.length_a   1.000
_cell.length_b   1.000
_cell.length_c   1.000
_cell.angle_alpha   90.00
_cell.angle_beta   90.00
_cell.angle_gamma   90.00
#
_symmetry.space_group_name_H-M   'P 1'
#
loop_
_entity.id
_entity.type
_entity.pdbx_description
1 polymer ?
#
loop_
_entity_poly.entity_id
_entity_poly.type
_entity_poly.pdbx_seq_one_letter_code
_entity_poly.pdbx_strand_id
1 'polypeptide(L)'
;MFAQLKRESLRKLQAMEDKSPKGCIDEPIVDMIKTINAHPDYVTSSSCSGRIAVFCGEAACSEAGSDLITKGGKWLIAEHATITFDQLVAALRSPDANSSTSNMIIFKHEPFIMHVVCRSLDAAKELLQWGIASGFRESGVVLGNRKTMCAIRTTANGLEIPLGRNAEHLLVNEDYLRWIVDVANQKFEANKQKTDRLFEAYRAKFCQPASLQNGNSSLVELSSWKEATSEDCVKLVGHTSVQYKDSIVVFGGQGPTASGTTTRVADVTFLTPSKDDSLQQTYHAAAGADGPSARMYHSAVVAGSRMIVFGGRASPAKPLGDIYALDLESKQWEKIAPQGVGPSPRWKHCSCAVGSVVYVHGGRDAEQVFGDLYALDLAQTPLQWRQIENSSSIPRRFDHIGEVVSSTKLAFWGGMASLEGSDGTGEDAHGSCLLFDTVKETWGHKTLKNVRNNGQPPALFAASASSISDHQIIVVGGMTSALLANGDKATQKVYMLDVKASQWTEVGEVKHEHAAFVRHSSTWMPSNGSLYILGGGFQCFGFGQFYSSTYRCQLSMTTPNKAPAKSKSATALPSSASVSSDDKPLGVLVGKLQVKKVKTLLEKAHVYDKARRVHVANVAHSSETAADAKASTMFLLPVTAAIHELIASTNEIELQQLEVVPDDDAYANKFGKTSGLNRNEVIRSTIEAFASKHQLPAEIVKAIPDKYEFVSDVLLILRESFLEPQWAPFANEMWAHVCASTTPAFSRVARKAFIDANEKRQSHVELLYVNNKALTSQRSKETPGWVDIRENGIVYGWDLTRVMFSSGNVTEKARMANIGCRGETIVDLFCGIGYYVLPFLVHGGAAFVHACEWNPDSVAALHFNLERNHVADRCKVYLGDNRESAPTIGAVADRVNLGLLPTSEKAWPLAVQVLKSSGGWFHVHDNVAVEDREAWEQRVLDSMRSLAKQFGKNWTITCEHVEKVKSYAPKVYHLVADIHCVPA
;
A
#
# COMPACT_ATOMS: atom_id res chain seq x y z
N MET A 1 -1.70 18.78 25.02
CA MET A 1 -2.17 19.55 23.84
C MET A 1 -3.04 18.71 22.89
N PHE A 2 -2.53 17.63 22.25
CA PHE A 2 -3.35 16.78 21.36
C PHE A 2 -4.64 16.26 22.01
N ALA A 3 -4.58 15.76 23.26
CA ALA A 3 -5.76 15.28 23.98
C ALA A 3 -6.84 16.37 24.18
N GLN A 4 -6.45 17.64 24.32
CA GLN A 4 -7.39 18.76 24.41
C GLN A 4 -8.02 19.05 23.05
N LEU A 5 -7.23 19.13 21.98
CA LEU A 5 -7.72 19.31 20.60
C LEU A 5 -8.64 18.17 20.17
N LYS A 6 -8.33 16.94 20.58
CA LYS A 6 -9.16 15.76 20.33
C LYS A 6 -10.50 15.84 21.06
N ARG A 7 -10.51 16.20 22.36
CA ARG A 7 -11.75 16.42 23.10
C ARG A 7 -12.61 17.53 22.49
N GLU A 8 -12.01 18.65 22.10
CA GLU A 8 -12.74 19.76 21.46
C GLU A 8 -13.30 19.38 20.08
N SER A 9 -12.55 18.64 19.28
CA SER A 9 -12.99 18.20 17.94
C SER A 9 -14.10 17.13 18.03
N LEU A 10 -13.98 16.18 18.96
CA LEU A 10 -15.02 15.19 19.22
C LEU A 10 -16.30 15.81 19.78
N ARG A 11 -16.20 16.82 20.65
CA ARG A 11 -17.36 17.55 21.18
C ARG A 11 -18.14 18.26 20.07
N LYS A 12 -17.44 18.89 19.11
CA LYS A 12 -18.05 19.53 17.93
C LYS A 12 -18.75 18.52 17.01
N LEU A 13 -18.12 17.36 16.78
CA LEU A 13 -18.73 16.25 16.04
C LEU A 13 -19.99 15.70 16.72
N GLN A 14 -19.97 15.54 18.06
CA GLN A 14 -21.13 15.07 18.84
C GLN A 14 -22.27 16.10 18.88
N ALA A 15 -21.95 17.39 18.83
CA ALA A 15 -22.94 18.46 18.74
C ALA A 15 -23.51 18.65 17.32
N MET A 16 -23.06 17.84 16.34
CA MET A 16 -23.38 17.97 14.91
C MET A 16 -23.16 19.40 14.36
N GLU A 17 -22.18 20.12 14.89
CA GLU A 17 -21.82 21.45 14.42
C GLU A 17 -21.06 21.35 13.09
N ASP A 18 -21.78 21.26 11.97
CA ASP A 18 -21.21 21.38 10.63
C ASP A 18 -21.00 22.86 10.28
N LYS A 19 -19.76 23.21 9.92
CA LYS A 19 -19.38 24.57 9.48
C LYS A 19 -19.46 24.74 7.97
N SER A 20 -19.75 23.68 7.24
CA SER A 20 -20.00 23.76 5.81
C SER A 20 -21.33 24.49 5.55
N PRO A 21 -21.50 25.14 4.39
CA PRO A 21 -22.78 25.74 4.00
C PRO A 21 -23.97 24.75 3.96
N LYS A 22 -23.71 23.43 3.95
CA LYS A 22 -24.71 22.37 3.87
C LYS A 22 -25.38 22.07 5.21
N GLY A 23 -24.68 22.28 6.33
CA GLY A 23 -25.21 22.08 7.68
C GLY A 23 -25.49 20.63 8.07
N CYS A 24 -24.97 19.64 7.33
CA CYS A 24 -25.16 18.22 7.62
C CYS A 24 -23.89 17.39 7.36
N ILE A 25 -23.73 16.31 8.13
CA ILE A 25 -22.54 15.45 8.08
C ILE A 25 -22.59 14.56 6.83
N ASP A 26 -21.44 14.40 6.18
CA ASP A 26 -21.24 13.69 4.91
C ASP A 26 -21.34 12.16 5.04
N GLU A 27 -22.56 11.65 4.83
CA GLU A 27 -22.96 10.23 5.03
C GLU A 27 -21.99 9.17 4.45
N PRO A 28 -21.53 9.26 3.18
CA PRO A 28 -20.62 8.28 2.58
C PRO A 28 -19.31 8.00 3.35
N ILE A 29 -18.84 8.92 4.20
CA ILE A 29 -17.58 8.75 4.94
C ILE A 29 -17.75 8.81 6.46
N VAL A 30 -18.98 8.83 6.97
CA VAL A 30 -19.28 8.87 8.41
C VAL A 30 -18.59 7.75 9.16
N ASP A 31 -18.62 6.53 8.63
CA ASP A 31 -17.99 5.37 9.28
C ASP A 31 -16.47 5.48 9.33
N MET A 32 -15.85 6.02 8.28
CA MET A 32 -14.42 6.30 8.28
C MET A 32 -14.06 7.38 9.30
N ILE A 33 -14.84 8.45 9.38
CA ILE A 33 -14.67 9.51 10.38
C ILE A 33 -14.75 8.92 11.79
N LYS A 34 -15.78 8.12 12.09
CA LYS A 34 -15.94 7.45 13.40
C LYS A 34 -14.75 6.54 13.71
N THR A 35 -14.33 5.72 12.75
CA THR A 35 -13.25 4.74 12.91
C THR A 35 -11.89 5.43 13.13
N ILE A 36 -11.59 6.49 12.39
CA ILE A 36 -10.36 7.28 12.56
C ILE A 36 -10.36 7.97 13.92
N ASN A 37 -11.48 8.55 14.31
CA ASN A 37 -11.62 9.26 15.58
C ASN A 37 -11.52 8.35 16.81
N ALA A 38 -11.88 7.07 16.67
CA ALA A 38 -11.71 6.08 17.72
C ALA A 38 -10.23 5.78 18.03
N HIS A 39 -9.32 5.94 17.06
CA HIS A 39 -7.89 5.62 17.24
C HIS A 39 -7.17 6.62 18.17
N PRO A 40 -6.34 6.19 19.14
CA PRO A 40 -5.74 7.07 20.14
C PRO A 40 -4.86 8.20 19.57
N ASP A 41 -4.35 8.06 18.36
CA ASP A 41 -3.42 9.01 17.74
C ASP A 41 -4.02 9.91 16.65
N TYR A 42 -5.29 9.74 16.33
CA TYR A 42 -5.94 10.50 15.26
C TYR A 42 -7.22 11.20 15.74
N VAL A 43 -7.50 12.33 15.12
CA VAL A 43 -8.82 12.98 15.17
C VAL A 43 -9.04 13.80 13.89
N THR A 44 -10.15 13.59 13.20
CA THR A 44 -10.53 14.34 12.00
C THR A 44 -10.89 15.77 12.36
N SER A 45 -10.37 16.76 11.63
CA SER A 45 -10.72 18.17 11.79
C SER A 45 -11.63 18.72 10.70
N SER A 46 -11.56 18.16 9.49
CA SER A 46 -12.47 18.45 8.37
C SER A 46 -12.40 17.34 7.34
N SER A 47 -13.49 17.08 6.63
CA SER A 47 -13.60 15.95 5.70
C SER A 47 -14.73 16.16 4.68
N CYS A 48 -14.56 15.66 3.47
CA CYS A 48 -15.57 15.56 2.43
C CYS A 48 -15.30 14.29 1.59
N SER A 49 -16.33 13.51 1.31
CA SER A 49 -16.34 12.30 0.49
C SER A 49 -16.05 12.61 -0.98
N GLY A 50 -16.29 13.86 -1.37
CA GLY A 50 -16.32 14.35 -2.75
C GLY A 50 -17.76 14.69 -3.13
N ARG A 51 -17.95 15.67 -4.01
CA ARG A 51 -19.28 16.13 -4.45
C ARG A 51 -19.33 16.57 -5.89
N ILE A 52 -20.48 16.36 -6.52
CA ILE A 52 -20.85 17.05 -7.75
C ILE A 52 -21.67 18.27 -7.36
N ALA A 53 -21.28 19.43 -7.88
CA ALA A 53 -21.88 20.69 -7.49
C ALA A 53 -22.02 21.65 -8.67
N VAL A 54 -23.03 22.50 -8.60
CA VAL A 54 -23.22 23.62 -9.52
C VAL A 54 -23.25 24.88 -8.68
N PHE A 55 -22.34 25.80 -8.98
CA PHE A 55 -22.16 27.03 -8.24
C PHE A 55 -22.45 28.23 -9.15
N CYS A 56 -23.31 29.14 -8.69
CA CYS A 56 -23.57 30.41 -9.33
C CYS A 56 -22.79 31.50 -8.61
N GLY A 57 -21.76 32.07 -9.25
CA GLY A 57 -20.91 33.10 -8.66
C GLY A 57 -21.39 34.52 -8.94
N GLU A 58 -21.25 35.39 -7.94
CA GLU A 58 -21.41 36.83 -8.09
C GLU A 58 -20.03 37.46 -8.35
N ALA A 59 -19.89 38.25 -9.42
CA ALA A 59 -18.65 39.01 -9.65
C ALA A 59 -18.65 40.29 -8.82
N ALA A 60 -17.46 40.75 -8.41
CA ALA A 60 -17.33 42.01 -7.69
C ALA A 60 -17.68 43.20 -8.60
N CYS A 61 -18.72 43.96 -8.24
CA CYS A 61 -18.97 45.26 -8.85
C CYS A 61 -17.85 46.25 -8.47
N SER A 62 -17.13 46.79 -9.47
CA SER A 62 -16.93 48.25 -9.67
C SER A 62 -15.71 48.67 -10.50
N GLU A 63 -14.98 47.78 -11.17
CA GLU A 63 -13.98 48.18 -12.18
C GLU A 63 -14.09 47.33 -13.46
N ALA A 64 -14.10 48.01 -14.60
CA ALA A 64 -14.51 47.48 -15.90
C ALA A 64 -13.75 46.19 -16.32
N GLY A 65 -14.50 45.11 -16.57
CA GLY A 65 -14.06 43.98 -17.40
C GLY A 65 -13.58 42.71 -16.69
N SER A 66 -13.78 42.56 -15.37
CA SER A 66 -13.35 41.36 -14.64
C SER A 66 -14.48 40.33 -14.44
N ASP A 67 -14.37 39.16 -15.09
CA ASP A 67 -15.23 37.99 -14.85
C ASP A 67 -14.82 37.18 -13.58
N LEU A 68 -13.92 37.73 -12.74
CA LEU A 68 -13.44 37.05 -11.52
C LEU A 68 -14.51 37.00 -10.43
N ILE A 69 -14.83 35.79 -9.98
CA ILE A 69 -15.65 35.55 -8.78
C ILE A 69 -14.75 35.69 -7.56
N THR A 70 -14.79 36.85 -6.89
CA THR A 70 -13.87 37.16 -5.78
C THR A 70 -14.46 36.93 -4.39
N LYS A 71 -15.80 36.96 -4.24
CA LYS A 71 -16.56 36.66 -3.00
C LYS A 71 -18.07 36.68 -3.27
N GLY A 72 -18.80 35.68 -2.78
CA GLY A 72 -20.27 35.58 -2.94
C GLY A 72 -20.70 34.53 -3.98
N GLY A 73 -21.98 34.15 -3.95
CA GLY A 73 -22.58 33.14 -4.83
C GLY A 73 -23.40 32.06 -4.11
N LYS A 74 -24.18 31.30 -4.87
CA LYS A 74 -25.14 30.30 -4.36
C LYS A 74 -24.90 28.92 -4.99
N TRP A 75 -25.00 27.88 -4.17
CA TRP A 75 -24.99 26.49 -4.64
C TRP A 75 -26.37 26.17 -5.23
N LEU A 76 -26.40 25.86 -6.52
CA LEU A 76 -27.59 25.36 -7.21
C LEU A 76 -27.72 23.83 -7.04
N ILE A 77 -26.58 23.13 -6.98
CA ILE A 77 -26.46 21.70 -6.66
C ILE A 77 -25.23 21.52 -5.74
N ALA A 78 -25.32 20.65 -4.74
CA ALA A 78 -24.20 20.23 -3.91
C ALA A 78 -24.41 18.81 -3.36
N GLU A 79 -24.23 17.80 -4.22
CA GLU A 79 -24.53 16.40 -3.94
C GLU A 79 -23.28 15.57 -3.65
N HIS A 80 -23.31 14.78 -2.57
CA HIS A 80 -22.30 13.75 -2.29
C HIS A 80 -22.69 12.42 -2.95
N ALA A 81 -23.23 12.49 -4.16
CA ALA A 81 -23.70 11.37 -4.96
C ALA A 81 -23.61 11.74 -6.45
N THR A 82 -23.79 10.74 -7.30
CA THR A 82 -24.03 10.98 -8.73
C THR A 82 -25.29 11.79 -8.95
N ILE A 83 -25.31 12.64 -9.97
CA ILE A 83 -26.48 13.44 -10.34
C ILE A 83 -27.03 13.01 -11.70
N THR A 84 -28.32 13.26 -11.93
CA THR A 84 -28.96 13.07 -13.23
C THR A 84 -28.91 14.35 -14.06
N PHE A 85 -29.04 14.18 -15.37
CA PHE A 85 -29.19 15.31 -16.28
C PHE A 85 -30.41 16.18 -15.93
N ASP A 86 -31.53 15.58 -15.53
CA ASP A 86 -32.74 16.31 -15.15
C ASP A 86 -32.53 17.16 -13.89
N GLN A 87 -31.74 16.67 -12.93
CA GLN A 87 -31.36 17.44 -11.75
C GLN A 87 -30.54 18.67 -12.14
N LEU A 88 -29.58 18.53 -13.07
CA LEU A 88 -28.81 19.65 -13.60
C LEU A 88 -29.71 20.69 -14.29
N VAL A 89 -30.63 20.24 -15.15
CA VAL A 89 -31.56 21.14 -15.84
C VAL A 89 -32.50 21.86 -14.87
N ALA A 90 -33.03 21.14 -13.87
CA ALA A 90 -33.88 21.73 -12.85
C ALA A 90 -33.15 22.82 -12.05
N ALA A 91 -31.89 22.58 -11.70
CA ALA A 91 -31.06 23.55 -10.98
C ALA A 91 -30.75 24.80 -11.83
N LEU A 92 -30.47 24.61 -13.13
CA LEU A 92 -30.27 25.72 -14.06
C LEU A 92 -31.56 26.52 -14.28
N ARG A 93 -32.74 25.91 -14.20
CA ARG A 93 -34.03 26.62 -14.32
C ARG A 93 -34.53 27.26 -13.02
N SER A 94 -33.79 27.11 -11.93
CA SER A 94 -34.21 27.67 -10.65
C SER A 94 -34.17 29.20 -10.65
N PRO A 95 -35.04 29.90 -9.89
CA PRO A 95 -35.04 31.36 -9.79
C PRO A 95 -33.68 31.91 -9.33
N ASP A 96 -32.94 31.12 -8.56
CA ASP A 96 -31.62 31.42 -8.05
C ASP A 96 -30.53 31.47 -9.14
N ALA A 97 -30.74 30.77 -10.26
CA ALA A 97 -29.86 30.82 -11.43
C ALA A 97 -30.10 32.05 -12.33
N ASN A 98 -31.22 32.75 -12.11
CA ASN A 98 -31.71 33.88 -12.91
C ASN A 98 -31.87 35.19 -12.10
N SER A 99 -31.27 35.29 -10.91
CA SER A 99 -31.28 36.57 -10.17
C SER A 99 -30.47 37.63 -10.93
N SER A 100 -30.90 38.89 -10.86
CA SER A 100 -30.47 40.03 -11.68
C SER A 100 -29.01 40.49 -11.49
N THR A 101 -28.15 39.68 -10.87
CA THR A 101 -26.73 39.95 -10.58
C THR A 101 -25.80 38.74 -10.80
N SER A 102 -26.20 37.76 -11.63
CA SER A 102 -25.44 36.51 -11.83
C SER A 102 -24.34 36.62 -12.90
N ASN A 103 -23.08 36.27 -12.57
CA ASN A 103 -21.93 36.52 -13.47
C ASN A 103 -21.16 35.27 -13.96
N MET A 104 -21.32 34.06 -13.38
CA MET A 104 -20.90 32.79 -14.04
C MET A 104 -21.46 31.56 -13.32
N ILE A 105 -21.99 30.59 -14.08
CA ILE A 105 -22.40 29.27 -13.60
C ILE A 105 -21.25 28.29 -13.81
N ILE A 106 -20.83 27.62 -12.74
CA ILE A 106 -19.71 26.67 -12.78
C ILE A 106 -20.18 25.29 -12.34
N PHE A 107 -19.94 24.30 -13.18
CA PHE A 107 -20.11 22.89 -12.87
C PHE A 107 -18.83 22.33 -12.28
N LYS A 108 -18.92 21.68 -11.12
CA LYS A 108 -17.78 21.16 -10.38
C LYS A 108 -17.98 19.70 -10.00
N HIS A 109 -16.88 18.96 -10.03
CA HIS A 109 -16.71 17.74 -9.24
C HIS A 109 -15.51 17.97 -8.32
N GLU A 110 -15.77 18.09 -7.03
CA GLU A 110 -14.77 18.21 -5.99
C GLU A 110 -14.45 16.81 -5.45
N PRO A 111 -13.20 16.33 -5.53
CA PRO A 111 -12.83 15.00 -5.08
C PRO A 111 -12.68 14.91 -3.55
N PHE A 112 -12.51 13.70 -3.05
CA PHE A 112 -12.31 13.39 -1.63
C PHE A 112 -11.18 14.21 -0.99
N ILE A 113 -11.45 14.72 0.21
CA ILE A 113 -10.46 15.40 1.06
C ILE A 113 -10.73 15.12 2.53
N MET A 114 -9.67 14.85 3.29
CA MET A 114 -9.76 14.66 4.73
C MET A 114 -8.53 15.22 5.45
N HIS A 115 -8.76 16.01 6.49
CA HIS A 115 -7.73 16.54 7.37
C HIS A 115 -7.82 15.83 8.71
N VAL A 116 -6.73 15.17 9.09
CA VAL A 116 -6.61 14.42 10.34
C VAL A 116 -5.52 15.04 11.18
N VAL A 117 -5.87 15.50 12.38
CA VAL A 117 -4.89 15.91 13.39
C VAL A 117 -4.29 14.65 14.00
N CYS A 118 -2.96 14.57 14.01
CA CYS A 118 -2.21 13.41 14.47
C CYS A 118 -1.49 13.74 15.79
N ARG A 119 -1.37 12.77 16.69
CA ARG A 119 -0.64 12.93 17.97
C ARG A 119 0.83 13.23 17.75
N SER A 120 1.46 12.58 16.78
CA SER A 120 2.88 12.66 16.48
C SER A 120 3.12 12.77 14.97
N LEU A 121 4.34 13.15 14.59
CA LEU A 121 4.77 13.14 13.20
C LEU A 121 4.83 11.72 12.63
N ASP A 122 5.14 10.72 13.44
CA ASP A 122 5.23 9.33 12.96
C ASP A 122 3.84 8.77 12.66
N ALA A 123 2.86 9.02 13.53
CA ALA A 123 1.45 8.72 13.24
C ALA A 123 0.98 9.44 11.95
N ALA A 124 1.40 10.69 11.73
CA ALA A 124 1.07 11.42 10.51
C ALA A 124 1.74 10.82 9.25
N LYS A 125 2.98 10.33 9.35
CA LYS A 125 3.67 9.66 8.23
C LYS A 125 3.02 8.33 7.88
N GLU A 126 2.63 7.54 8.88
CA GLU A 126 1.94 6.27 8.64
C GLU A 126 0.61 6.50 7.92
N LEU A 127 -0.19 7.46 8.41
CA LEU A 127 -1.44 7.85 7.77
C LEU A 127 -1.24 8.38 6.34
N LEU A 128 -0.17 9.16 6.12
CA LEU A 128 0.20 9.63 4.79
C LEU A 128 0.59 8.49 3.84
N GLN A 129 1.37 7.51 4.32
CA GLN A 129 1.77 6.35 3.53
C GLN A 129 0.57 5.55 3.05
N TRP A 130 -0.47 5.39 3.88
CA TRP A 130 -1.71 4.76 3.45
C TRP A 130 -2.49 5.60 2.45
N GLY A 131 -2.60 6.91 2.69
CA GLY A 131 -3.16 7.84 1.70
C GLY A 131 -2.54 7.66 0.32
N ILE A 132 -1.21 7.66 0.26
CA ILE A 132 -0.46 7.52 -1.00
C ILE A 132 -0.66 6.13 -1.61
N ALA A 133 -0.59 5.06 -0.80
CA ALA A 133 -0.78 3.68 -1.26
C ALA A 133 -2.18 3.45 -1.85
N SER A 134 -3.20 4.13 -1.32
CA SER A 134 -4.58 4.06 -1.79
C SER A 134 -4.90 5.02 -2.93
N GLY A 135 -3.90 5.74 -3.46
CA GLY A 135 -4.03 6.56 -4.67
C GLY A 135 -4.27 8.05 -4.44
N PHE A 136 -4.13 8.53 -3.20
CA PHE A 136 -4.18 9.95 -2.84
C PHE A 136 -2.77 10.55 -2.83
N ARG A 137 -2.20 10.74 -4.02
CA ARG A 137 -0.78 11.12 -4.20
C ARG A 137 -0.46 12.55 -3.78
N GLU A 138 -1.46 13.41 -3.75
CA GLU A 138 -1.39 14.82 -3.37
C GLU A 138 -1.63 15.04 -1.86
N SER A 139 -1.73 13.94 -1.11
CA SER A 139 -1.75 13.94 0.34
C SER A 139 -0.44 14.48 0.91
N GLY A 140 -0.50 15.08 2.09
CA GLY A 140 0.69 15.66 2.73
C GLY A 140 0.53 15.84 4.23
N VAL A 141 1.65 15.88 4.94
CA VAL A 141 1.68 16.22 6.37
C VAL A 141 2.01 17.71 6.53
N VAL A 142 1.09 18.45 7.12
CA VAL A 142 1.26 19.84 7.51
C VAL A 142 1.73 19.89 8.97
N LEU A 143 2.94 20.41 9.16
CA LEU A 143 3.52 20.64 10.47
C LEU A 143 3.22 22.09 10.89
N GLY A 144 2.18 22.29 11.70
CA GLY A 144 1.89 23.58 12.30
C GLY A 144 2.56 23.75 13.67
N ASN A 145 2.79 24.99 14.09
CA ASN A 145 3.40 25.33 15.40
C ASN A 145 2.68 24.73 16.63
N ARG A 146 1.42 24.32 16.48
CA ARG A 146 0.58 23.75 17.57
C ARG A 146 -0.14 22.43 17.21
N LYS A 147 -0.09 21.97 15.96
CA LYS A 147 -0.77 20.72 15.53
C LYS A 147 -0.04 20.07 14.36
N THR A 148 0.14 18.76 14.44
CA THR A 148 0.53 17.91 13.32
C THR A 148 -0.72 17.47 12.60
N MET A 149 -0.82 17.69 11.30
CA MET A 149 -2.01 17.34 10.52
C MET A 149 -1.60 16.56 9.27
N CYS A 150 -2.27 15.46 9.00
CA CYS A 150 -2.20 14.76 7.72
C CYS A 150 -3.42 15.14 6.88
N ALA A 151 -3.18 15.70 5.70
CA ALA A 151 -4.21 15.96 4.69
C ALA A 151 -4.19 14.81 3.67
N ILE A 152 -5.26 14.04 3.58
CA ILE A 152 -5.45 13.01 2.57
C ILE A 152 -6.35 13.57 1.47
N ARG A 153 -5.84 13.65 0.24
CA ARG A 153 -6.53 14.31 -0.88
C ARG A 153 -6.02 13.86 -2.24
N THR A 154 -6.85 14.01 -3.25
CA THR A 154 -6.51 13.77 -4.66
C THR A 154 -7.01 14.93 -5.51
N THR A 155 -6.28 15.34 -6.54
CA THR A 155 -6.74 16.32 -7.54
C THR A 155 -7.07 15.67 -8.87
N ALA A 156 -6.60 14.43 -9.10
CA ALA A 156 -6.79 13.66 -10.33
C ALA A 156 -8.25 13.52 -10.81
N ASN A 157 -9.23 13.61 -9.89
CA ASN A 157 -10.65 13.48 -10.23
C ASN A 157 -11.40 14.82 -10.19
N GLY A 158 -10.71 15.95 -9.99
CA GLY A 158 -11.34 17.28 -10.02
C GLY A 158 -11.94 17.62 -11.38
N LEU A 159 -13.00 18.42 -11.36
CA LEU A 159 -13.63 19.02 -12.52
C LEU A 159 -14.10 20.42 -12.13
N GLU A 160 -13.81 21.43 -12.95
CA GLU A 160 -14.32 22.79 -12.77
C GLU A 160 -14.49 23.41 -14.15
N ILE A 161 -15.74 23.63 -14.57
CA ILE A 161 -16.07 24.03 -15.94
C ILE A 161 -17.16 25.11 -15.90
N PRO A 162 -16.96 26.26 -16.56
CA PRO A 162 -18.02 27.26 -16.72
C PRO A 162 -19.07 26.74 -17.74
N LEU A 163 -20.34 26.80 -17.36
CA LEU A 163 -21.47 26.42 -18.22
C LEU A 163 -22.09 27.62 -18.94
N GLY A 164 -22.04 28.81 -18.34
CA GLY A 164 -22.70 30.00 -18.88
C GLY A 164 -22.56 31.21 -17.98
N ARG A 165 -22.99 32.37 -18.48
CA ARG A 165 -23.04 33.61 -17.69
C ARG A 165 -24.24 33.63 -16.74
N ASN A 166 -25.36 33.10 -17.22
CA ASN A 166 -26.58 32.83 -16.45
C ASN A 166 -27.35 31.68 -17.14
N ALA A 167 -28.51 31.29 -16.61
CA ALA A 167 -29.23 30.16 -17.19
C ALA A 167 -29.90 30.46 -18.54
N GLU A 168 -30.10 31.74 -18.88
CA GLU A 168 -30.59 32.17 -20.20
C GLU A 168 -29.47 32.26 -21.25
N HIS A 169 -28.22 32.37 -20.82
CA HIS A 169 -27.02 32.47 -21.65
C HIS A 169 -25.99 31.40 -21.30
N LEU A 170 -26.37 30.14 -21.53
CA LEU A 170 -25.44 29.00 -21.52
C LEU A 170 -24.51 29.08 -22.73
N LEU A 171 -23.23 28.78 -22.51
CA LEU A 171 -22.21 28.70 -23.56
C LEU A 171 -22.11 27.30 -24.18
N VAL A 172 -22.93 26.38 -23.69
CA VAL A 172 -22.89 24.95 -24.02
C VAL A 172 -24.29 24.46 -24.39
N ASN A 173 -24.34 23.43 -25.23
CA ASN A 173 -25.60 22.81 -25.67
C ASN A 173 -26.01 21.64 -24.74
N GLU A 174 -27.19 21.09 -25.00
CA GLU A 174 -27.74 19.98 -24.21
C GLU A 174 -26.85 18.73 -24.24
N ASP A 175 -26.32 18.37 -25.41
CA ASP A 175 -25.44 17.20 -25.57
C ASP A 175 -24.19 17.32 -24.69
N TYR A 176 -23.61 18.51 -24.60
CA TYR A 176 -22.48 18.79 -23.73
C TYR A 176 -22.85 18.65 -22.25
N LEU A 177 -24.02 19.14 -21.85
CA LEU A 177 -24.51 19.02 -20.47
C LEU A 177 -24.74 17.55 -20.07
N ARG A 178 -25.26 16.72 -20.98
CA ARG A 178 -25.40 15.27 -20.76
C ARG A 178 -24.03 14.61 -20.60
N TRP A 179 -23.13 14.90 -21.54
CA TRP A 179 -21.76 14.38 -21.50
C TRP A 179 -21.02 14.78 -20.21
N ILE A 180 -21.16 16.02 -19.75
CA ILE A 180 -20.43 16.46 -18.56
C ILE A 180 -20.97 15.87 -17.26
N VAL A 181 -22.27 15.59 -17.19
CA VAL A 181 -22.87 14.82 -16.10
C VAL A 181 -22.29 13.41 -16.07
N ASP A 182 -22.19 12.74 -17.22
CA ASP A 182 -21.60 11.39 -17.30
C ASP A 182 -20.13 11.39 -16.86
N VAL A 183 -19.34 12.36 -17.32
CA VAL A 183 -17.93 12.52 -16.91
C VAL A 183 -17.81 12.78 -15.41
N ALA A 184 -18.67 13.62 -14.85
CA ALA A 184 -18.68 13.92 -13.42
C ALA A 184 -19.05 12.70 -12.58
N ASN A 185 -20.07 11.94 -12.99
CA ASN A 185 -20.48 10.69 -12.34
C ASN A 185 -19.37 9.64 -12.40
N GLN A 186 -18.69 9.47 -13.54
CA GLN A 186 -17.53 8.58 -13.66
C GLN A 186 -16.37 9.01 -12.74
N LYS A 187 -16.09 10.31 -12.65
CA LYS A 187 -15.07 10.86 -11.74
C LYS A 187 -15.45 10.68 -10.26
N PHE A 188 -16.73 10.79 -9.94
CA PHE A 188 -17.28 10.54 -8.61
C PHE A 188 -17.10 9.07 -8.20
N GLU A 189 -17.44 8.13 -9.10
CA GLU A 189 -17.28 6.70 -8.83
C GLU A 189 -15.80 6.31 -8.70
N ALA A 190 -14.93 6.82 -9.57
CA ALA A 190 -13.49 6.61 -9.45
C ALA A 190 -12.90 7.22 -8.16
N ASN A 191 -13.51 8.29 -7.62
CA ASN A 191 -13.15 8.88 -6.35
C ASN A 191 -13.61 8.01 -5.17
N LYS A 192 -14.82 7.44 -5.25
CA LYS A 192 -15.36 6.48 -4.27
C LYS A 192 -14.46 5.25 -4.15
N GLN A 193 -14.11 4.60 -5.25
CA GLN A 193 -13.20 3.43 -5.28
C GLN A 193 -11.82 3.68 -4.66
N LYS A 194 -11.30 4.92 -4.71
CA LYS A 194 -10.05 5.28 -4.02
C LYS A 194 -10.27 5.44 -2.51
N THR A 195 -11.39 6.05 -2.14
CA THR A 195 -11.78 6.26 -0.75
C THR A 195 -12.02 4.92 -0.05
N ASP A 196 -12.67 3.97 -0.73
CA ASP A 196 -12.89 2.60 -0.23
C ASP A 196 -11.55 1.90 0.05
N ARG A 197 -10.62 1.92 -0.89
CA ARG A 197 -9.26 1.37 -0.70
C ARG A 197 -8.48 2.00 0.45
N LEU A 198 -8.65 3.30 0.69
CA LEU A 198 -8.06 3.98 1.84
C LEU A 198 -8.68 3.50 3.14
N PHE A 199 -10.00 3.36 3.15
CA PHE A 199 -10.71 2.91 4.32
C PHE A 199 -10.40 1.44 4.65
N GLU A 200 -10.29 0.58 3.65
CA GLU A 200 -9.82 -0.80 3.78
C GLU A 200 -8.40 -0.87 4.34
N ALA A 201 -7.45 -0.11 3.79
CA ALA A 201 -6.08 -0.06 4.27
C ALA A 201 -6.00 0.41 5.74
N TYR A 202 -6.81 1.41 6.11
CA TYR A 202 -6.91 1.91 7.47
C TYR A 202 -7.48 0.85 8.43
N ARG A 203 -8.59 0.18 8.05
CA ARG A 203 -9.21 -0.88 8.85
C ARG A 203 -8.27 -2.06 9.03
N ALA A 204 -7.60 -2.48 7.97
CA ALA A 204 -6.66 -3.59 8.00
C ALA A 204 -5.43 -3.33 8.89
N LYS A 205 -5.12 -2.07 9.21
CA LYS A 205 -4.01 -1.66 10.07
C LYS A 205 -4.41 -1.30 11.51
N PHE A 206 -5.58 -0.70 11.72
CA PHE A 206 -5.97 -0.17 13.04
C PHE A 206 -7.23 -0.75 13.64
N CYS A 207 -8.05 -1.43 12.84
CA CYS A 207 -9.11 -2.27 13.37
C CYS A 207 -8.59 -3.68 13.67
N GLN A 208 -7.26 -3.87 13.64
CA GLN A 208 -6.65 -5.00 14.33
C GLN A 208 -6.92 -4.87 15.83
N PRO A 209 -7.34 -5.93 16.51
CA PRO A 209 -7.51 -5.91 17.95
C PRO A 209 -6.20 -5.49 18.63
N ALA A 210 -6.27 -4.73 19.73
CA ALA A 210 -5.17 -3.92 20.29
C ALA A 210 -3.97 -4.68 20.91
N SER A 211 -3.80 -5.98 20.69
CA SER A 211 -2.50 -6.63 20.88
C SER A 211 -1.83 -6.71 19.53
N LEU A 212 -0.49 -6.71 19.43
CA LEU A 212 0.30 -6.88 18.19
C LEU A 212 0.92 -5.63 17.58
N GLN A 213 1.73 -4.95 18.38
CA GLN A 213 2.93 -4.31 17.84
C GLN A 213 4.13 -4.79 18.67
N ASN A 214 4.83 -5.81 18.18
CA ASN A 214 6.29 -5.92 18.29
C ASN A 214 6.81 -7.09 17.45
N GLY A 215 7.63 -6.75 16.45
CA GLY A 215 8.39 -7.69 15.65
C GLY A 215 9.59 -8.21 16.42
N ASN A 216 9.53 -9.50 16.74
CA ASN A 216 10.62 -10.47 16.79
C ASN A 216 9.94 -11.83 16.91
N SER A 217 10.52 -12.93 16.39
CA SER A 217 9.91 -14.26 16.48
C SER A 217 9.75 -14.64 17.97
N SER A 218 8.58 -14.35 18.52
CA SER A 218 8.21 -14.72 19.87
C SER A 218 7.84 -16.19 19.87
N LEU A 219 8.52 -16.96 20.70
CA LEU A 219 8.09 -18.33 21.01
C LEU A 219 6.75 -18.23 21.74
N VAL A 220 5.74 -18.90 21.19
CA VAL A 220 4.41 -19.01 21.78
C VAL A 220 4.31 -20.36 22.47
N GLU A 221 4.03 -20.37 23.76
CA GLU A 221 3.82 -21.59 24.54
C GLU A 221 2.49 -21.52 25.28
N LEU A 222 1.79 -22.66 25.39
CA LEU A 222 0.62 -22.81 26.25
C LEU A 222 1.09 -22.82 27.70
N SER A 223 0.97 -21.68 28.38
CA SER A 223 1.47 -21.54 29.76
C SER A 223 0.55 -22.21 30.78
N SER A 224 -0.76 -22.15 30.56
CA SER A 224 -1.75 -22.79 31.41
C SER A 224 -3.08 -22.91 30.68
N TRP A 225 -3.94 -23.82 31.15
CA TRP A 225 -5.33 -23.91 30.72
C TRP A 225 -6.23 -24.21 31.91
N LYS A 226 -7.49 -23.79 31.83
CA LYS A 226 -8.54 -24.15 32.80
C LYS A 226 -9.91 -24.20 32.13
N GLU A 227 -10.78 -25.03 32.67
CA GLU A 227 -12.21 -24.95 32.36
C GLU A 227 -12.76 -23.63 32.92
N ALA A 228 -13.55 -22.91 32.14
CA ALA A 228 -14.20 -21.69 32.60
C ALA A 228 -15.32 -22.06 33.58
N THR A 229 -15.19 -21.68 34.84
CA THR A 229 -16.19 -21.96 35.88
C THR A 229 -17.27 -20.87 35.88
N SER A 230 -18.33 -21.03 35.07
CA SER A 230 -19.57 -20.24 35.21
C SER A 230 -20.80 -21.01 34.69
N GLU A 231 -22.00 -20.58 35.08
CA GLU A 231 -23.28 -21.07 34.51
C GLU A 231 -23.40 -20.75 33.00
N ASP A 232 -22.58 -19.82 32.50
CA ASP A 232 -22.58 -19.30 31.12
C ASP A 232 -21.72 -20.13 30.15
N CYS A 233 -21.45 -21.40 30.47
CA CYS A 233 -20.64 -22.30 29.63
C CYS A 233 -21.32 -22.65 28.31
N VAL A 234 -20.63 -22.37 27.20
CA VAL A 234 -21.10 -22.74 25.86
C VAL A 234 -20.92 -24.24 25.64
N LYS A 235 -22.03 -24.97 25.56
CA LYS A 235 -22.09 -26.41 25.28
C LYS A 235 -22.71 -26.69 23.91
N LEU A 236 -22.21 -26.03 22.89
CA LEU A 236 -22.72 -26.08 21.52
C LEU A 236 -21.71 -26.75 20.58
N VAL A 237 -22.19 -27.41 19.52
CA VAL A 237 -21.37 -27.93 18.42
C VAL A 237 -21.78 -27.32 17.09
N GLY A 238 -20.81 -26.98 16.23
CA GLY A 238 -21.06 -26.34 14.94
C GLY A 238 -21.61 -24.92 15.03
N HIS A 239 -21.39 -24.26 16.17
CA HIS A 239 -21.62 -22.83 16.35
C HIS A 239 -20.42 -22.04 15.84
N THR A 240 -20.56 -20.72 15.76
CA THR A 240 -19.45 -19.81 15.51
C THR A 240 -19.23 -18.90 16.71
N SER A 241 -18.00 -18.44 16.88
CA SER A 241 -17.69 -17.35 17.80
C SER A 241 -16.79 -16.33 17.12
N VAL A 242 -16.99 -15.06 17.44
CA VAL A 242 -16.19 -13.94 16.95
C VAL A 242 -15.82 -13.01 18.10
N GLN A 243 -14.66 -12.37 18.00
CA GLN A 243 -14.26 -11.31 18.93
C GLN A 243 -14.85 -9.97 18.47
N TYR A 244 -15.46 -9.24 19.40
CA TYR A 244 -15.89 -7.86 19.19
C TYR A 244 -15.65 -7.04 20.45
N LYS A 245 -14.74 -6.04 20.34
CA LYS A 245 -14.27 -5.26 21.50
C LYS A 245 -13.78 -6.21 22.60
N ASP A 246 -14.25 -6.08 23.83
CA ASP A 246 -13.88 -6.94 24.95
C ASP A 246 -14.82 -8.14 25.15
N SER A 247 -15.64 -8.47 24.13
CA SER A 247 -16.61 -9.57 24.21
C SER A 247 -16.38 -10.64 23.15
N ILE A 248 -16.73 -11.87 23.50
CA ILE A 248 -16.89 -13.01 22.59
C ILE A 248 -18.37 -13.10 22.23
N VAL A 249 -18.68 -13.08 20.95
CA VAL A 249 -20.05 -13.21 20.45
C VAL A 249 -20.20 -14.61 19.87
N VAL A 250 -21.12 -15.39 20.42
CA VAL A 250 -21.41 -16.76 20.00
C VAL A 250 -22.75 -16.77 19.28
N PHE A 251 -22.82 -17.48 18.15
CA PHE A 251 -24.06 -17.62 17.41
C PHE A 251 -24.30 -19.04 16.91
N GLY A 252 -25.56 -19.47 17.06
CA GLY A 252 -26.10 -20.70 16.48
C GLY A 252 -25.44 -21.98 16.99
N GLY A 253 -25.55 -23.06 16.24
CA GLY A 253 -25.04 -24.39 16.59
C GLY A 253 -26.13 -25.35 17.04
N GLN A 254 -25.71 -26.48 17.60
CA GLN A 254 -26.59 -27.49 18.19
C GLN A 254 -26.12 -27.79 19.61
N GLY A 255 -27.06 -27.91 20.54
CA GLY A 255 -26.75 -28.17 21.94
C GLY A 255 -27.89 -28.90 22.68
N PRO A 256 -27.62 -29.27 23.94
CA PRO A 256 -28.62 -29.87 24.81
C PRO A 256 -29.68 -28.84 25.23
N THR A 257 -30.93 -29.29 25.36
CA THR A 257 -32.03 -28.55 25.95
C THR A 257 -32.22 -28.98 27.42
N ALA A 258 -33.01 -28.22 28.17
CA ALA A 258 -33.36 -28.56 29.55
C ALA A 258 -34.05 -29.94 29.68
N SER A 259 -34.67 -30.46 28.61
CA SER A 259 -35.31 -31.77 28.58
C SER A 259 -34.36 -32.92 28.21
N GLY A 260 -33.06 -32.66 28.05
CA GLY A 260 -32.06 -33.65 27.65
C GLY A 260 -32.11 -34.01 26.16
N THR A 261 -33.00 -33.40 25.39
CA THR A 261 -33.01 -33.49 23.91
C THR A 261 -32.00 -32.51 23.32
N THR A 262 -31.69 -32.64 22.02
CA THR A 262 -30.74 -31.74 21.37
C THR A 262 -31.36 -31.02 20.22
N THR A 263 -31.22 -29.70 20.20
CA THR A 263 -31.81 -28.84 19.17
C THR A 263 -30.77 -27.91 18.60
N ARG A 264 -31.05 -27.45 17.38
CA ARG A 264 -30.32 -26.34 16.79
C ARG A 264 -30.87 -25.05 17.37
N VAL A 265 -29.97 -24.12 17.60
CA VAL A 265 -30.27 -22.83 18.21
C VAL A 265 -29.99 -21.71 17.21
N ALA A 266 -30.66 -20.58 17.42
CA ALA A 266 -30.42 -19.33 16.69
C ALA A 266 -30.01 -18.22 17.67
N ASP A 267 -29.53 -18.61 18.84
CA ASP A 267 -29.23 -17.73 19.94
C ASP A 267 -27.93 -16.99 19.69
N VAL A 268 -27.91 -15.73 20.12
CA VAL A 268 -26.76 -14.85 20.15
C VAL A 268 -26.40 -14.62 21.61
N THR A 269 -25.17 -14.96 21.99
CA THR A 269 -24.66 -14.79 23.34
C THR A 269 -23.43 -13.91 23.33
N PHE A 270 -23.40 -12.87 24.17
CA PHE A 270 -22.21 -12.05 24.40
C PHE A 270 -21.58 -12.42 25.74
N LEU A 271 -20.35 -12.93 25.69
CA LEU A 271 -19.57 -13.33 26.84
C LEU A 271 -18.42 -12.34 27.03
N THR A 272 -18.33 -11.72 28.20
CA THR A 272 -17.23 -10.81 28.53
C THR A 272 -16.33 -11.45 29.58
N PRO A 273 -15.01 -11.57 29.33
CA PRO A 273 -14.07 -12.02 30.35
C PRO A 273 -14.04 -11.09 31.56
N SER A 274 -14.21 -11.65 32.75
CA SER A 274 -14.09 -10.95 34.02
C SER A 274 -12.65 -11.02 34.56
N LYS A 275 -12.34 -10.20 35.57
CA LYS A 275 -11.02 -10.15 36.23
C LYS A 275 -10.66 -11.42 37.01
N ASP A 276 -11.66 -12.19 37.41
CA ASP A 276 -11.51 -13.50 38.04
C ASP A 276 -11.40 -14.65 37.01
N ASP A 277 -11.28 -14.27 35.73
CA ASP A 277 -11.23 -15.14 34.56
C ASP A 277 -12.50 -15.94 34.27
N SER A 278 -13.61 -15.63 34.93
CA SER A 278 -14.93 -16.15 34.55
C SER A 278 -15.41 -15.50 33.24
N LEU A 279 -16.32 -16.17 32.54
CA LEU A 279 -17.06 -15.58 31.42
C LEU A 279 -18.42 -15.14 31.94
N GLN A 280 -18.69 -13.85 31.81
CA GLN A 280 -19.97 -13.26 32.20
C GLN A 280 -20.85 -13.09 30.96
N GLN A 281 -22.04 -13.69 30.97
CA GLN A 281 -23.04 -13.43 29.93
C GLN A 281 -23.63 -12.03 30.10
N THR A 282 -23.31 -11.16 29.14
CA THR A 282 -23.74 -9.74 29.12
C THR A 282 -24.95 -9.51 28.24
N TYR A 283 -25.24 -10.44 27.33
CA TYR A 283 -26.42 -10.42 26.47
C TYR A 283 -26.74 -11.83 25.99
N HIS A 284 -28.03 -12.15 25.89
CA HIS A 284 -28.54 -13.38 25.30
C HIS A 284 -29.90 -13.14 24.65
N ALA A 285 -30.04 -13.51 23.38
CA ALA A 285 -31.33 -13.49 22.69
C ALA A 285 -31.38 -14.51 21.54
N ALA A 286 -32.53 -15.14 21.35
CA ALA A 286 -32.82 -15.88 20.13
C ALA A 286 -32.96 -14.92 18.94
N ALA A 287 -32.44 -15.30 17.78
CA ALA A 287 -32.71 -14.58 16.53
C ALA A 287 -34.23 -14.54 16.28
N GLY A 288 -34.81 -13.34 16.31
CA GLY A 288 -36.23 -13.10 16.02
C GLY A 288 -36.59 -13.36 14.56
N ALA A 289 -37.79 -12.94 14.13
CA ALA A 289 -38.27 -13.17 12.77
C ALA A 289 -37.36 -12.58 11.68
N ASP A 290 -36.69 -11.47 11.98
CA ASP A 290 -35.77 -10.78 11.07
C ASP A 290 -34.36 -11.38 11.06
N GLY A 291 -34.10 -12.34 11.95
CA GLY A 291 -32.81 -13.01 12.09
C GLY A 291 -32.70 -14.34 11.36
N PRO A 292 -31.50 -14.92 11.34
CA PRO A 292 -31.25 -16.24 10.78
C PRO A 292 -32.00 -17.33 11.53
N SER A 293 -32.55 -18.29 10.80
CA SER A 293 -33.11 -19.52 11.38
C SER A 293 -32.05 -20.35 12.14
N ALA A 294 -32.52 -21.17 13.08
CA ALA A 294 -31.67 -22.10 13.83
C ALA A 294 -30.84 -23.00 12.91
N ARG A 295 -29.52 -22.99 13.11
CA ARG A 295 -28.58 -23.58 12.15
C ARG A 295 -27.28 -24.00 12.81
N MET A 296 -26.57 -24.93 12.17
CA MET A 296 -25.21 -25.30 12.54
C MET A 296 -24.31 -25.31 11.30
N TYR A 297 -23.00 -25.28 11.52
CA TYR A 297 -21.96 -25.34 10.48
C TYR A 297 -22.01 -24.19 9.47
N HIS A 298 -22.53 -23.05 9.91
CA HIS A 298 -22.39 -21.77 9.22
C HIS A 298 -21.02 -21.17 9.53
N SER A 299 -20.66 -20.10 8.83
CA SER A 299 -19.50 -19.26 9.17
C SER A 299 -19.98 -17.91 9.70
N ALA A 300 -19.15 -17.27 10.52
CA ALA A 300 -19.38 -15.90 10.97
C ALA A 300 -18.08 -15.11 11.02
N VAL A 301 -18.14 -13.83 10.63
CA VAL A 301 -17.00 -12.89 10.64
C VAL A 301 -17.45 -11.51 11.06
N VAL A 302 -16.53 -10.69 11.58
CA VAL A 302 -16.82 -9.30 11.93
C VAL A 302 -16.31 -8.37 10.83
N ALA A 303 -17.20 -7.54 10.31
CA ALA A 303 -16.89 -6.45 9.40
C ALA A 303 -17.41 -5.13 9.99
N GLY A 304 -16.51 -4.35 10.59
CA GLY A 304 -16.88 -3.13 11.31
C GLY A 304 -17.66 -3.41 12.60
N SER A 305 -18.86 -2.84 12.74
CA SER A 305 -19.78 -3.09 13.86
C SER A 305 -20.72 -4.28 13.61
N ARG A 306 -20.61 -4.95 12.45
CA ARG A 306 -21.54 -6.00 12.05
C ARG A 306 -20.88 -7.37 12.09
N MET A 307 -21.57 -8.35 12.64
CA MET A 307 -21.25 -9.77 12.48
C MET A 307 -22.03 -10.32 11.30
N ILE A 308 -21.32 -10.85 10.32
CA ILE A 308 -21.87 -11.41 9.09
C ILE A 308 -21.93 -12.92 9.24
N VAL A 309 -23.11 -13.49 9.02
CA VAL A 309 -23.36 -14.94 9.08
C VAL A 309 -23.73 -15.43 7.69
N PHE A 310 -23.04 -16.45 7.21
CA PHE A 310 -23.33 -17.07 5.91
C PHE A 310 -23.58 -18.58 6.03
N GLY A 311 -24.63 -19.03 5.37
CA GLY A 311 -24.93 -20.44 5.09
C GLY A 311 -25.15 -21.31 6.34
N GLY A 312 -24.66 -22.55 6.28
CA GLY A 312 -24.91 -23.59 7.28
C GLY A 312 -26.05 -24.52 6.88
N ARG A 313 -26.65 -25.22 7.86
CA ARG A 313 -27.79 -26.10 7.60
C ARG A 313 -28.84 -26.06 8.70
N ALA A 314 -30.12 -26.05 8.30
CA ALA A 314 -31.28 -26.08 9.21
C ALA A 314 -31.75 -27.51 9.53
N SER A 315 -31.57 -28.46 8.61
CA SER A 315 -31.70 -29.91 8.86
C SER A 315 -30.60 -30.69 8.12
N PRO A 316 -30.43 -32.01 8.31
CA PRO A 316 -29.48 -32.80 7.51
C PRO A 316 -29.65 -32.65 6.00
N ALA A 317 -30.88 -32.42 5.52
CA ALA A 317 -31.22 -32.29 4.10
C ALA A 317 -31.34 -30.83 3.61
N LYS A 318 -31.22 -29.82 4.49
CA LYS A 318 -31.49 -28.42 4.16
C LYS A 318 -30.24 -27.55 4.31
N PRO A 319 -29.35 -27.49 3.30
CA PRO A 319 -28.31 -26.48 3.22
C PRO A 319 -28.93 -25.08 3.14
N LEU A 320 -28.20 -24.10 3.64
CA LEU A 320 -28.57 -22.68 3.62
C LEU A 320 -27.51 -21.90 2.84
N GLY A 321 -27.94 -20.90 2.08
CA GLY A 321 -27.08 -19.97 1.34
C GLY A 321 -27.50 -18.52 1.56
N ASP A 322 -28.25 -18.27 2.64
CA ASP A 322 -28.64 -16.95 3.09
C ASP A 322 -27.50 -16.27 3.85
N ILE A 323 -27.52 -14.94 3.82
CA ILE A 323 -26.57 -14.08 4.50
C ILE A 323 -27.32 -13.09 5.40
N TYR A 324 -26.82 -12.92 6.62
CA TYR A 324 -27.39 -12.02 7.62
C TYR A 324 -26.29 -11.17 8.24
N ALA A 325 -26.63 -9.94 8.61
CA ALA A 325 -25.80 -9.09 9.45
C ALA A 325 -26.49 -8.89 10.81
N LEU A 326 -25.75 -9.12 11.89
CA LEU A 326 -26.11 -8.64 13.22
C LEU A 326 -25.30 -7.37 13.49
N ASP A 327 -25.97 -6.24 13.68
CA ASP A 327 -25.30 -5.07 14.23
C ASP A 327 -25.00 -5.33 15.72
N LEU A 328 -23.71 -5.36 16.07
CA LEU A 328 -23.23 -5.78 17.39
C LEU A 328 -23.42 -4.71 18.46
N GLU A 329 -23.76 -3.48 18.08
CA GLU A 329 -24.06 -2.38 19.00
C GLU A 329 -25.56 -2.36 19.34
N SER A 330 -26.43 -2.30 18.34
CA SER A 330 -27.89 -2.26 18.46
C SER A 330 -28.54 -3.64 18.68
N LYS A 331 -27.78 -4.72 18.45
CA LYS A 331 -28.25 -6.12 18.52
C LYS A 331 -29.38 -6.45 17.54
N GLN A 332 -29.49 -5.70 16.45
CA GLN A 332 -30.53 -5.90 15.44
C GLN A 332 -29.99 -6.73 14.27
N TRP A 333 -30.82 -7.67 13.83
CA TRP A 333 -30.55 -8.49 12.65
C TRP A 333 -31.08 -7.81 11.39
N GLU A 334 -30.33 -7.98 10.31
CA GLU A 334 -30.67 -7.57 8.97
C GLU A 334 -30.40 -8.74 8.03
N LYS A 335 -31.40 -9.14 7.24
CA LYS A 335 -31.18 -10.09 6.15
C LYS A 335 -30.53 -9.35 4.98
N ILE A 336 -29.35 -9.79 4.59
CA ILE A 336 -28.66 -9.23 3.43
C ILE A 336 -29.17 -9.95 2.17
N ALA A 337 -29.46 -9.20 1.11
CA ALA A 337 -29.88 -9.74 -0.18
C ALA A 337 -28.96 -9.24 -1.30
N PRO A 338 -27.76 -9.84 -1.47
CA PRO A 338 -26.86 -9.47 -2.55
C PRO A 338 -27.43 -9.88 -3.90
N GLN A 339 -27.14 -9.08 -4.92
CA GLN A 339 -27.43 -9.39 -6.31
C GLN A 339 -26.35 -10.31 -6.91
N GLY A 340 -26.66 -10.88 -8.08
CA GLY A 340 -25.75 -11.78 -8.80
C GLY A 340 -25.84 -13.25 -8.33
N VAL A 341 -25.01 -14.10 -8.94
CA VAL A 341 -24.90 -15.52 -8.56
C VAL A 341 -23.91 -15.64 -7.41
N GLY A 342 -24.43 -15.84 -6.20
CA GLY A 342 -23.63 -16.09 -5.01
C GLY A 342 -23.24 -17.55 -4.82
N PRO A 343 -22.47 -17.85 -3.75
CA PRO A 343 -22.15 -19.23 -3.42
C PRO A 343 -23.42 -20.05 -3.17
N SER A 344 -23.49 -21.23 -3.79
CA SER A 344 -24.58 -22.20 -3.56
C SER A 344 -24.77 -22.50 -2.06
N PRO A 345 -26.00 -22.84 -1.61
CA PRO A 345 -26.26 -23.25 -0.24
C PRO A 345 -25.30 -24.34 0.24
N ARG A 346 -24.64 -24.11 1.37
CA ARG A 346 -23.50 -24.95 1.83
C ARG A 346 -23.28 -24.87 3.32
N TRP A 347 -22.59 -25.86 3.87
CA TRP A 347 -22.14 -25.89 5.26
C TRP A 347 -20.68 -26.32 5.39
N LYS A 348 -20.08 -26.10 6.57
CA LYS A 348 -18.67 -26.43 6.87
C LYS A 348 -17.66 -25.78 5.91
N HIS A 349 -18.03 -24.62 5.37
CA HIS A 349 -17.13 -23.68 4.69
C HIS A 349 -16.47 -22.79 5.74
N CYS A 350 -15.50 -21.97 5.33
CA CYS A 350 -14.99 -20.88 6.15
C CYS A 350 -15.32 -19.53 5.51
N SER A 351 -15.34 -18.49 6.34
CA SER A 351 -15.39 -17.11 5.88
C SER A 351 -14.28 -16.30 6.53
N CYS A 352 -13.77 -15.31 5.80
CA CYS A 352 -12.82 -14.34 6.31
C CYS A 352 -13.27 -12.93 5.93
N ALA A 353 -13.02 -11.92 6.77
CA ALA A 353 -13.31 -10.53 6.45
C ALA A 353 -12.02 -9.71 6.39
N VAL A 354 -11.82 -8.99 5.29
CA VAL A 354 -10.73 -8.02 5.13
C VAL A 354 -11.36 -6.68 4.74
N GLY A 355 -11.28 -5.70 5.64
CA GLY A 355 -11.97 -4.43 5.42
C GLY A 355 -13.50 -4.60 5.44
N SER A 356 -14.17 -4.19 4.36
CA SER A 356 -15.61 -4.40 4.13
C SER A 356 -15.91 -5.68 3.34
N VAL A 357 -14.89 -6.37 2.84
CA VAL A 357 -15.08 -7.53 1.95
C VAL A 357 -15.12 -8.82 2.75
N VAL A 358 -16.18 -9.59 2.56
CA VAL A 358 -16.37 -10.93 3.11
C VAL A 358 -16.04 -11.97 2.04
N TYR A 359 -15.12 -12.87 2.37
CA TYR A 359 -14.71 -13.98 1.53
C TYR A 359 -15.31 -15.28 2.05
N VAL A 360 -15.83 -16.12 1.17
CA VAL A 360 -16.38 -17.45 1.47
C VAL A 360 -15.65 -18.49 0.64
N HIS A 361 -15.04 -19.47 1.29
CA HIS A 361 -14.29 -20.53 0.60
C HIS A 361 -14.77 -21.94 0.96
N GLY A 362 -14.93 -22.76 -0.08
CA GLY A 362 -15.16 -24.20 0.03
C GLY A 362 -16.48 -24.55 0.73
N GLY A 363 -16.46 -25.63 1.51
CA GLY A 363 -17.62 -26.23 2.15
C GLY A 363 -18.22 -27.39 1.36
N ARG A 364 -19.40 -27.84 1.75
CA ARG A 364 -20.12 -28.92 1.07
C ARG A 364 -21.63 -28.79 1.18
N ASP A 365 -22.32 -29.52 0.33
CA ASP A 365 -23.73 -29.87 0.48
C ASP A 365 -23.88 -31.40 0.65
N ALA A 366 -25.03 -31.96 0.32
CA ALA A 366 -25.27 -33.40 0.41
C ALA A 366 -24.53 -34.20 -0.68
N GLU A 367 -24.25 -33.58 -1.82
CA GLU A 367 -23.86 -34.22 -3.08
C GLU A 367 -22.41 -33.92 -3.47
N GLN A 368 -21.87 -32.77 -3.09
CA GLN A 368 -20.54 -32.33 -3.51
C GLN A 368 -19.76 -31.56 -2.43
N VAL A 369 -18.45 -31.48 -2.66
CA VAL A 369 -17.52 -30.59 -1.96
C VAL A 369 -17.15 -29.43 -2.88
N PHE A 370 -17.22 -28.22 -2.36
CA PHE A 370 -16.91 -27.00 -3.07
C PHE A 370 -15.42 -26.63 -2.89
N GLY A 371 -14.87 -25.97 -3.91
CA GLY A 371 -13.51 -25.41 -3.92
C GLY A 371 -13.47 -24.04 -4.58
N ASP A 372 -14.61 -23.36 -4.61
CA ASP A 372 -14.81 -22.00 -5.11
C ASP A 372 -14.50 -20.97 -4.00
N LEU A 373 -14.19 -19.76 -4.42
CA LEU A 373 -13.99 -18.60 -3.55
C LEU A 373 -14.93 -17.48 -4.04
N TYR A 374 -15.68 -16.90 -3.13
CA TYR A 374 -16.54 -15.75 -3.41
C TYR A 374 -16.16 -14.58 -2.53
N ALA A 375 -16.27 -13.37 -3.07
CA ALA A 375 -16.15 -12.12 -2.36
C ALA A 375 -17.48 -11.35 -2.39
N LEU A 376 -17.82 -10.72 -1.28
CA LEU A 376 -18.92 -9.76 -1.15
C LEU A 376 -18.41 -8.51 -0.46
N ASP A 377 -18.38 -7.39 -1.18
CA ASP A 377 -18.03 -6.10 -0.60
C ASP A 377 -19.27 -5.45 0.04
N LEU A 378 -19.25 -5.31 1.36
CA LEU A 378 -20.34 -4.72 2.13
C LEU A 378 -20.43 -3.19 2.01
N ALA A 379 -19.42 -2.55 1.41
CA ALA A 379 -19.45 -1.12 1.10
C ALA A 379 -20.08 -0.82 -0.26
N GLN A 380 -20.26 -1.84 -1.11
CA GLN A 380 -20.83 -1.68 -2.44
C GLN A 380 -22.36 -1.60 -2.39
N THR A 381 -22.94 -0.69 -3.17
CA THR A 381 -24.40 -0.58 -3.34
C THR A 381 -24.73 -0.54 -4.84
N PRO A 382 -25.48 -1.51 -5.39
CA PRO A 382 -26.04 -2.67 -4.70
C PRO A 382 -24.95 -3.69 -4.29
N LEU A 383 -25.20 -4.39 -3.18
CA LEU A 383 -24.36 -5.50 -2.74
C LEU A 383 -24.35 -6.59 -3.81
N GLN A 384 -23.17 -7.04 -4.23
CA GLN A 384 -23.03 -8.04 -5.30
C GLN A 384 -22.01 -9.10 -4.93
N TRP A 385 -22.40 -10.37 -5.10
CA TRP A 385 -21.44 -11.47 -5.03
C TRP A 385 -20.56 -11.48 -6.27
N ARG A 386 -19.27 -11.74 -6.05
CA ARG A 386 -18.30 -11.99 -7.11
C ARG A 386 -17.57 -13.30 -6.84
N GLN A 387 -17.67 -14.22 -7.78
CA GLN A 387 -16.83 -15.42 -7.76
C GLN A 387 -15.41 -15.01 -8.18
N ILE A 388 -14.42 -15.45 -7.41
CA ILE A 388 -13.01 -15.30 -7.75
C ILE A 388 -12.61 -16.53 -8.55
N GLU A 389 -12.02 -16.31 -9.73
CA GLU A 389 -11.57 -17.40 -10.59
C GLU A 389 -10.47 -18.19 -9.89
N ASN A 390 -10.74 -19.47 -9.66
CA ASN A 390 -9.78 -20.37 -9.05
C ASN A 390 -9.00 -21.09 -10.14
N SER A 391 -7.67 -21.11 -10.01
CA SER A 391 -6.83 -22.01 -10.80
C SER A 391 -7.27 -23.47 -10.55
N SER A 392 -7.14 -24.34 -11.56
CA SER A 392 -7.47 -25.78 -11.45
C SER A 392 -6.70 -26.50 -10.33
N SER A 393 -5.65 -25.89 -9.78
CA SER A 393 -4.84 -26.39 -8.67
C SER A 393 -5.40 -26.12 -7.27
N ILE A 394 -6.52 -25.40 -7.09
CA ILE A 394 -7.08 -25.16 -5.74
C ILE A 394 -7.95 -26.34 -5.29
N PRO A 395 -7.54 -27.05 -4.22
CA PRO A 395 -8.25 -28.24 -3.77
C PRO A 395 -9.59 -27.90 -3.10
N ARG A 396 -10.63 -28.61 -3.52
CA ARG A 396 -11.94 -28.63 -2.86
C ARG A 396 -11.78 -29.07 -1.41
N ARG A 397 -12.46 -28.40 -0.48
CA ARG A 397 -12.35 -28.74 0.95
C ARG A 397 -13.52 -28.27 1.80
N PHE A 398 -13.84 -29.05 2.84
CA PHE A 398 -14.79 -28.68 3.89
C PHE A 398 -14.25 -29.07 5.27
N ASP A 399 -14.83 -28.52 6.35
CA ASP A 399 -14.32 -28.67 7.73
C ASP A 399 -12.84 -28.20 7.85
N HIS A 400 -12.44 -27.25 6.99
CA HIS A 400 -11.11 -26.64 6.95
C HIS A 400 -11.08 -25.32 7.72
N ILE A 401 -9.87 -24.87 8.03
CA ILE A 401 -9.60 -23.60 8.69
C ILE A 401 -9.43 -22.50 7.64
N GLY A 402 -9.93 -21.29 7.93
CA GLY A 402 -9.72 -20.07 7.15
C GLY A 402 -9.47 -18.89 8.09
N GLU A 403 -8.34 -18.22 7.96
CA GLU A 403 -7.90 -17.16 8.89
C GLU A 403 -7.23 -15.98 8.16
N VAL A 404 -7.35 -14.78 8.72
CA VAL A 404 -6.71 -13.58 8.16
C VAL A 404 -5.29 -13.45 8.73
N VAL A 405 -4.29 -13.66 7.87
CA VAL A 405 -2.86 -13.69 8.26
C VAL A 405 -2.08 -12.49 7.77
N SER A 406 -2.75 -11.43 7.30
CA SER A 406 -2.20 -10.07 7.15
C SER A 406 -3.34 -9.15 6.69
N SER A 407 -3.05 -7.87 6.51
CA SER A 407 -4.01 -6.92 5.92
C SER A 407 -4.53 -7.29 4.54
N THR A 408 -3.87 -8.21 3.83
CA THR A 408 -4.23 -8.57 2.44
C THR A 408 -4.17 -10.07 2.17
N LYS A 409 -4.06 -10.92 3.20
CA LYS A 409 -3.88 -12.37 2.99
C LYS A 409 -4.77 -13.21 3.87
N LEU A 410 -5.41 -14.18 3.23
CA LEU A 410 -6.16 -15.24 3.88
C LEU A 410 -5.34 -16.53 3.84
N ALA A 411 -5.34 -17.28 4.92
CA ALA A 411 -4.74 -18.60 4.99
C ALA A 411 -5.81 -19.67 5.14
N PHE A 412 -5.76 -20.70 4.30
CA PHE A 412 -6.63 -21.87 4.37
C PHE A 412 -5.82 -23.13 4.59
N TRP A 413 -6.29 -24.01 5.47
CA TRP A 413 -5.53 -25.19 5.85
C TRP A 413 -6.42 -26.31 6.37
N GLY A 414 -6.00 -27.57 6.17
CA GLY A 414 -6.71 -28.75 6.63
C GLY A 414 -8.05 -29.02 5.92
N GLY A 415 -8.92 -29.80 6.56
CA GLY A 415 -10.21 -30.23 6.01
C GLY A 415 -10.16 -31.42 5.07
N MET A 416 -11.33 -31.87 4.64
CA MET A 416 -11.55 -33.05 3.79
C MET A 416 -11.92 -32.65 2.36
N ALA A 417 -11.43 -33.38 1.36
CA ALA A 417 -11.67 -33.10 -0.06
C ALA A 417 -12.85 -33.87 -0.68
N SER A 418 -13.23 -35.03 -0.13
CA SER A 418 -14.28 -35.89 -0.68
C SER A 418 -15.32 -36.30 0.36
N LEU A 419 -16.50 -36.74 -0.11
CA LEU A 419 -17.60 -37.17 0.74
C LEU A 419 -17.46 -38.63 1.22
N GLU A 420 -16.77 -39.46 0.43
CA GLU A 420 -16.73 -40.92 0.61
C GLU A 420 -15.64 -41.39 1.59
N GLY A 421 -14.79 -40.47 2.09
CA GLY A 421 -13.78 -40.79 3.10
C GLY A 421 -12.67 -41.74 2.65
N SER A 422 -12.73 -42.25 1.42
CA SER A 422 -11.78 -43.20 0.83
C SER A 422 -11.07 -42.58 -0.37
N ASP A 423 -9.97 -41.86 -0.13
CA ASP A 423 -8.92 -41.70 -1.14
C ASP A 423 -7.57 -41.90 -0.45
N GLY A 424 -7.09 -43.14 -0.50
CA GLY A 424 -5.78 -43.56 0.01
C GLY A 424 -4.60 -43.09 -0.84
N THR A 425 -4.55 -41.83 -1.29
CA THR A 425 -3.42 -41.31 -2.11
C THR A 425 -3.11 -39.81 -1.91
N GLY A 426 -3.22 -39.26 -0.69
CA GLY A 426 -2.99 -37.81 -0.55
C GLY A 426 -2.57 -37.27 0.80
N GLU A 427 -1.73 -37.95 1.58
CA GLU A 427 -1.03 -37.26 2.70
C GLU A 427 -0.31 -35.97 2.21
N ASP A 428 0.05 -35.88 0.93
CA ASP A 428 0.76 -34.75 0.34
C ASP A 428 -0.09 -33.48 0.04
N ALA A 429 -1.42 -33.59 -0.12
CA ALA A 429 -2.24 -32.44 -0.54
C ALA A 429 -2.81 -31.61 0.63
N HIS A 430 -2.95 -32.21 1.82
CA HIS A 430 -3.70 -31.61 2.95
C HIS A 430 -2.83 -30.90 3.99
N GLY A 431 -1.52 -31.12 3.98
CA GLY A 431 -0.56 -30.41 4.85
C GLY A 431 -0.17 -29.01 4.36
N SER A 432 -0.45 -28.69 3.09
CA SER A 432 -0.09 -27.40 2.48
C SER A 432 -1.04 -26.27 2.93
N CYS A 433 -0.46 -25.15 3.37
CA CYS A 433 -1.22 -23.93 3.72
C CYS A 433 -1.44 -23.13 2.43
N LEU A 434 -2.69 -22.94 2.05
CA LEU A 434 -3.07 -22.11 0.91
C LEU A 434 -3.12 -20.66 1.38
N LEU A 435 -2.52 -19.75 0.61
CA LEU A 435 -2.56 -18.32 0.86
C LEU A 435 -3.26 -17.63 -0.30
N PHE A 436 -4.34 -16.91 -0.01
CA PHE A 436 -5.00 -16.06 -0.99
C PHE A 436 -4.65 -14.61 -0.72
N ASP A 437 -4.09 -13.92 -1.72
CA ASP A 437 -3.81 -12.49 -1.68
C ASP A 437 -5.05 -11.72 -2.15
N THR A 438 -5.71 -11.00 -1.25
CA THR A 438 -6.98 -10.31 -1.53
C THR A 438 -6.84 -9.10 -2.45
N VAL A 439 -5.62 -8.58 -2.62
CA VAL A 439 -5.36 -7.41 -3.48
C VAL A 439 -5.01 -7.86 -4.90
N LYS A 440 -4.19 -8.90 -5.02
CA LYS A 440 -3.82 -9.48 -6.33
C LYS A 440 -4.85 -10.46 -6.85
N GLU A 441 -5.71 -10.97 -5.97
CA GLU A 441 -6.63 -12.08 -6.22
C GLU A 441 -5.92 -13.35 -6.69
N THR A 442 -4.73 -13.58 -6.17
CA THR A 442 -3.90 -14.73 -6.53
C THR A 442 -3.77 -15.70 -5.38
N TRP A 443 -3.87 -16.98 -5.70
CA TRP A 443 -3.52 -18.06 -4.78
C TRP A 443 -2.01 -18.33 -4.77
N GLY A 444 -1.52 -18.74 -3.61
CA GLY A 444 -0.17 -19.23 -3.40
C GLY A 444 -0.17 -20.41 -2.45
N HIS A 445 0.86 -21.25 -2.52
CA HIS A 445 1.03 -22.38 -1.63
C HIS A 445 2.20 -22.11 -0.69
N LYS A 446 2.04 -22.49 0.57
CA LYS A 446 3.09 -22.41 1.57
C LYS A 446 3.25 -23.73 2.31
N THR A 447 4.43 -24.32 2.18
CA THR A 447 4.82 -25.50 2.95
C THR A 447 5.26 -25.06 4.34
N LEU A 448 4.56 -25.52 5.37
CA LEU A 448 4.93 -25.29 6.76
C LEU A 448 5.76 -26.48 7.26
N LYS A 449 6.91 -26.19 7.86
CA LYS A 449 7.81 -27.22 8.42
C LYS A 449 7.84 -27.16 9.94
N ASN A 450 7.84 -28.32 10.58
CA ASN A 450 7.92 -28.37 12.04
C ASN A 450 9.28 -27.81 12.50
N VAL A 451 9.29 -26.94 13.51
CA VAL A 451 10.52 -26.30 13.99
C VAL A 451 11.54 -27.31 14.56
N ARG A 452 11.09 -28.46 15.07
CA ARG A 452 11.96 -29.46 15.70
C ARG A 452 12.42 -30.56 14.75
N ASN A 453 11.54 -31.06 13.88
CA ASN A 453 11.81 -32.25 13.07
C ASN A 453 11.55 -32.09 11.56
N ASN A 454 11.26 -30.87 11.09
CA ASN A 454 10.90 -30.57 9.70
C ASN A 454 9.70 -31.33 9.12
N GLY A 455 8.94 -32.05 9.95
CA GLY A 455 7.73 -32.77 9.54
C GLY A 455 6.61 -31.85 9.08
N GLN A 456 5.66 -32.39 8.32
CA GLN A 456 4.45 -31.67 7.91
C GLN A 456 3.46 -31.52 9.06
N PRO A 457 2.65 -30.44 9.08
CA PRO A 457 1.60 -30.28 10.09
C PRO A 457 0.50 -31.32 9.87
N PRO A 458 -0.16 -31.79 10.95
CA PRO A 458 -1.18 -32.82 10.85
C PRO A 458 -2.38 -32.33 10.03
N ALA A 459 -2.85 -33.08 9.03
CA ALA A 459 -4.01 -32.69 8.22
C ALA A 459 -5.32 -32.75 9.03
N LEU A 460 -5.60 -31.73 9.84
CA LEU A 460 -6.76 -31.70 10.73
C LEU A 460 -8.02 -31.27 9.98
N PHE A 461 -9.13 -31.91 10.28
CA PHE A 461 -10.47 -31.42 9.96
C PHE A 461 -11.29 -31.22 11.22
N ALA A 462 -12.30 -30.35 11.15
CA ALA A 462 -13.18 -30.00 12.28
C ALA A 462 -12.42 -29.38 13.49
N ALA A 463 -11.23 -28.85 13.24
CA ALA A 463 -10.49 -27.99 14.16
C ALA A 463 -11.07 -26.56 14.13
N SER A 464 -10.67 -25.75 15.11
CA SER A 464 -10.88 -24.30 15.08
C SER A 464 -9.54 -23.59 15.05
N ALA A 465 -9.55 -22.32 14.65
CA ALA A 465 -8.37 -21.49 14.69
C ALA A 465 -8.68 -20.07 15.14
N SER A 466 -7.62 -19.37 15.54
CA SER A 466 -7.66 -17.94 15.75
C SER A 466 -6.31 -17.32 15.40
N SER A 467 -6.34 -16.29 14.57
CA SER A 467 -5.16 -15.46 14.33
C SER A 467 -4.80 -14.68 15.58
N ILE A 468 -3.59 -14.92 16.10
CA ILE A 468 -3.05 -14.20 17.27
C ILE A 468 -2.05 -13.13 16.87
N SER A 469 -1.60 -13.09 15.60
CA SER A 469 -0.79 -12.04 14.97
C SER A 469 -1.12 -11.88 13.48
N ASP A 470 -0.48 -10.91 12.80
CA ASP A 470 -0.51 -10.78 11.34
C ASP A 470 0.34 -11.82 10.61
N HIS A 471 0.68 -12.94 11.26
CA HIS A 471 1.31 -14.10 10.63
C HIS A 471 1.20 -15.41 11.44
N GLN A 472 0.76 -15.36 12.70
CA GLN A 472 0.64 -16.50 13.60
C GLN A 472 -0.82 -16.88 13.82
N ILE A 473 -1.13 -18.15 13.55
CA ILE A 473 -2.44 -18.76 13.78
C ILE A 473 -2.28 -19.82 14.87
N ILE A 474 -3.17 -19.80 15.86
CA ILE A 474 -3.32 -20.92 16.79
C ILE A 474 -4.42 -21.82 16.28
N VAL A 475 -4.11 -23.10 16.12
CA VAL A 475 -5.04 -24.16 15.71
C VAL A 475 -5.28 -25.08 16.89
N VAL A 476 -6.55 -25.32 17.21
CA VAL A 476 -6.95 -26.16 18.33
C VAL A 476 -7.84 -27.30 17.86
N GLY A 477 -7.54 -28.48 18.39
CA GLY A 477 -8.42 -29.64 18.26
C GLY A 477 -8.53 -30.20 16.85
N GLY A 478 -9.66 -30.85 16.56
CA GLY A 478 -9.93 -31.53 15.30
C GLY A 478 -9.58 -33.02 15.32
N MET A 479 -9.61 -33.62 14.13
CA MET A 479 -9.31 -35.04 13.91
C MET A 479 -8.49 -35.21 12.64
N THR A 480 -7.76 -36.31 12.56
CA THR A 480 -7.15 -36.81 11.32
C THR A 480 -7.88 -38.08 10.90
N SER A 481 -7.75 -38.47 9.62
CA SER A 481 -8.34 -39.73 9.14
C SER A 481 -7.82 -40.95 9.92
N ALA A 482 -6.55 -40.91 10.35
CA ALA A 482 -5.95 -41.94 11.18
C ALA A 482 -6.59 -42.04 12.58
N LEU A 483 -6.83 -40.91 13.26
CA LEU A 483 -7.52 -40.89 14.55
C LEU A 483 -8.95 -41.43 14.42
N LEU A 484 -9.64 -41.05 13.34
CA LEU A 484 -10.98 -41.56 13.05
C LEU A 484 -11.00 -43.08 12.81
N ALA A 485 -10.02 -43.59 12.05
CA ALA A 485 -9.91 -45.02 11.73
C ALA A 485 -9.56 -45.88 12.95
N ASN A 486 -8.76 -45.36 13.87
CA ASN A 486 -8.35 -46.05 15.09
C ASN A 486 -9.39 -45.97 16.22
N GLY A 487 -10.49 -45.23 16.02
CA GLY A 487 -11.47 -44.97 17.08
C GLY A 487 -10.91 -44.10 18.21
N ASP A 488 -9.82 -43.39 17.97
CA ASP A 488 -9.18 -42.51 18.95
C ASP A 488 -10.01 -41.24 19.18
N LYS A 489 -9.86 -40.67 20.37
CA LYS A 489 -10.49 -39.39 20.72
C LYS A 489 -9.88 -38.26 19.88
N ALA A 490 -10.68 -37.23 19.64
CA ALA A 490 -10.23 -36.00 18.98
C ALA A 490 -8.99 -35.42 19.67
N THR A 491 -8.11 -34.79 18.88
CA THR A 491 -6.90 -34.21 19.46
C THR A 491 -7.28 -33.08 20.42
N GLN A 492 -6.63 -33.01 21.57
CA GLN A 492 -6.72 -31.90 22.51
C GLN A 492 -5.50 -30.96 22.40
N LYS A 493 -4.72 -31.13 21.32
CA LYS A 493 -3.49 -30.40 21.06
C LYS A 493 -3.77 -29.00 20.55
N VAL A 494 -2.82 -28.13 20.86
CA VAL A 494 -2.74 -26.75 20.42
C VAL A 494 -1.50 -26.63 19.55
N TYR A 495 -1.69 -26.14 18.33
CA TYR A 495 -0.63 -25.93 17.36
C TYR A 495 -0.51 -24.43 17.06
N MET A 496 0.71 -23.98 16.76
CA MET A 496 0.98 -22.67 16.20
C MET A 496 1.46 -22.84 14.76
N LEU A 497 0.82 -22.16 13.82
CA LEU A 497 1.27 -22.00 12.44
C LEU A 497 1.85 -20.59 12.30
N ASP A 498 3.15 -20.47 12.01
CA ASP A 498 3.78 -19.20 11.63
C ASP A 498 3.92 -19.15 10.11
N VAL A 499 2.94 -18.48 9.49
CA VAL A 499 2.86 -18.35 8.04
C VAL A 499 4.01 -17.50 7.52
N LYS A 500 4.57 -16.56 8.28
CA LYS A 500 5.71 -15.75 7.81
C LYS A 500 6.99 -16.56 7.80
N ALA A 501 7.26 -17.28 8.89
CA ALA A 501 8.44 -18.12 9.06
C ALA A 501 8.38 -19.45 8.26
N SER A 502 7.23 -19.78 7.66
CA SER A 502 7.00 -21.09 7.00
C SER A 502 7.14 -22.26 7.98
N GLN A 503 6.72 -22.05 9.23
CA GLN A 503 6.97 -22.98 10.33
C GLN A 503 5.70 -23.34 11.07
N TRP A 504 5.70 -24.49 11.74
CA TRP A 504 4.68 -24.85 12.71
C TRP A 504 5.27 -25.55 13.94
N THR A 505 4.56 -25.48 15.06
CA THR A 505 4.92 -26.18 16.30
C THR A 505 3.69 -26.64 17.06
N GLU A 506 3.82 -27.76 17.78
CA GLU A 506 2.90 -28.09 18.87
C GLU A 506 3.29 -27.26 20.10
N VAL A 507 2.36 -26.44 20.60
CA VAL A 507 2.60 -25.50 21.71
C VAL A 507 2.04 -25.97 23.04
N GLY A 508 1.22 -27.02 23.04
CA GLY A 508 0.72 -27.68 24.25
C GLY A 508 -0.52 -28.54 24.00
N GLU A 509 -1.11 -29.03 25.08
CA GLU A 509 -2.31 -29.88 25.07
C GLU A 509 -3.20 -29.57 26.28
N VAL A 510 -4.52 -29.58 26.07
CA VAL A 510 -5.54 -29.36 27.11
C VAL A 510 -6.07 -30.71 27.58
N LYS A 511 -5.42 -31.32 28.58
CA LYS A 511 -5.72 -32.68 29.05
C LYS A 511 -6.88 -32.72 30.04
N HIS A 512 -8.12 -32.94 29.56
CA HIS A 512 -9.29 -33.10 30.41
C HIS A 512 -10.19 -34.27 29.98
N GLU A 513 -10.76 -34.99 30.95
CA GLU A 513 -11.60 -36.18 30.70
C GLU A 513 -12.85 -35.85 29.87
N HIS A 514 -13.35 -34.62 30.02
CA HIS A 514 -14.55 -34.10 29.38
C HIS A 514 -14.25 -33.01 28.32
N ALA A 515 -13.10 -33.10 27.65
CA ALA A 515 -12.78 -32.24 26.52
C ALA A 515 -12.82 -33.02 25.20
N ALA A 516 -13.66 -32.57 24.26
CA ALA A 516 -13.74 -33.07 22.89
C ALA A 516 -13.82 -31.89 21.92
N PHE A 517 -12.66 -31.46 21.43
CA PHE A 517 -12.52 -30.29 20.58
C PHE A 517 -12.76 -30.63 19.10
N VAL A 518 -14.00 -30.99 18.78
CA VAL A 518 -14.46 -31.25 17.41
C VAL A 518 -15.61 -30.31 17.09
N ARG A 519 -15.49 -29.55 15.99
CA ARG A 519 -16.51 -28.58 15.56
C ARG A 519 -16.90 -27.59 16.69
N HIS A 520 -15.91 -27.27 17.51
CA HIS A 520 -15.93 -26.17 18.46
C HIS A 520 -15.60 -24.87 17.73
N SER A 521 -15.68 -23.75 18.44
CA SER A 521 -15.10 -22.49 17.97
C SER A 521 -14.00 -22.06 18.94
N SER A 522 -13.01 -21.32 18.44
CA SER A 522 -12.02 -20.67 19.29
C SER A 522 -12.01 -19.18 19.01
N THR A 523 -11.85 -18.37 20.06
CA THR A 523 -11.74 -16.92 19.95
C THR A 523 -10.54 -16.43 20.75
N TRP A 524 -9.64 -15.71 20.09
CA TRP A 524 -8.52 -15.01 20.74
C TRP A 524 -9.00 -13.72 21.40
N MET A 525 -8.63 -13.51 22.66
CA MET A 525 -8.90 -12.30 23.43
C MET A 525 -7.58 -11.54 23.71
N PRO A 526 -7.26 -10.54 22.89
CA PRO A 526 -6.10 -9.65 23.05
C PRO A 526 -5.97 -9.00 24.42
N SER A 527 -7.10 -8.59 25.01
CA SER A 527 -7.14 -7.79 26.24
C SER A 527 -6.55 -8.52 27.45
N ASN A 528 -6.59 -9.86 27.46
CA ASN A 528 -6.01 -10.69 28.50
C ASN A 528 -5.00 -11.74 27.97
N GLY A 529 -4.73 -11.73 26.66
CA GLY A 529 -3.80 -12.66 26.02
C GLY A 529 -4.23 -14.12 26.14
N SER A 530 -5.53 -14.39 26.14
CA SER A 530 -6.08 -15.74 26.30
C SER A 530 -6.84 -16.20 25.07
N LEU A 531 -6.72 -17.49 24.75
CA LEU A 531 -7.55 -18.18 23.78
C LEU A 531 -8.71 -18.87 24.51
N TYR A 532 -9.94 -18.62 24.06
CA TYR A 532 -11.12 -19.30 24.57
C TYR A 532 -11.57 -20.36 23.56
N ILE A 533 -11.72 -21.59 24.02
CA ILE A 533 -12.20 -22.74 23.27
C ILE A 533 -13.63 -22.99 23.73
N LEU A 534 -14.60 -22.72 22.87
CA LEU A 534 -16.02 -22.74 23.22
C LEU A 534 -16.67 -24.00 22.64
N GLY A 535 -17.24 -24.82 23.51
CA GLY A 535 -18.00 -26.00 23.15
C GLY A 535 -17.22 -27.04 22.31
N GLY A 536 -17.92 -27.63 21.36
CA GLY A 536 -17.47 -28.79 20.58
C GLY A 536 -18.00 -30.09 21.13
N GLY A 537 -17.79 -31.15 20.36
CA GLY A 537 -18.18 -32.50 20.77
C GLY A 537 -18.51 -33.40 19.59
N PHE A 538 -19.14 -34.52 19.90
CA PHE A 538 -19.52 -35.51 18.92
C PHE A 538 -20.90 -36.07 19.22
N GLN A 539 -21.56 -36.51 18.15
CA GLN A 539 -22.84 -37.20 18.20
C GLN A 539 -22.63 -38.56 17.53
N CYS A 540 -22.68 -39.63 18.32
CA CYS A 540 -22.56 -41.00 17.83
C CYS A 540 -23.82 -41.77 18.18
N PHE A 541 -24.32 -42.58 17.24
CA PHE A 541 -25.51 -43.40 17.44
C PHE A 541 -25.34 -44.43 18.58
N GLY A 542 -24.09 -44.88 18.86
CA GLY A 542 -23.79 -45.88 19.89
C GLY A 542 -23.36 -45.34 21.26
N PHE A 543 -22.78 -44.13 21.35
CA PHE A 543 -22.22 -43.58 22.60
C PHE A 543 -22.99 -42.38 23.15
N GLY A 544 -24.11 -42.02 22.52
CA GLY A 544 -24.89 -40.84 22.90
C GLY A 544 -24.25 -39.54 22.40
N GLN A 545 -24.64 -38.44 23.04
CA GLN A 545 -24.20 -37.10 22.66
C GLN A 545 -23.28 -36.52 23.73
N PHE A 546 -22.15 -35.96 23.30
CA PHE A 546 -21.19 -35.33 24.17
C PHE A 546 -20.95 -33.88 23.74
N TYR A 547 -21.01 -32.96 24.70
CA TYR A 547 -20.75 -31.53 24.50
C TYR A 547 -19.70 -31.06 25.50
N SER A 548 -18.59 -30.56 24.99
CA SER A 548 -17.51 -29.98 25.78
C SER A 548 -17.96 -28.68 26.42
N SER A 549 -17.37 -28.38 27.57
CA SER A 549 -17.48 -27.07 28.22
C SER A 549 -16.63 -26.01 27.52
N THR A 550 -16.59 -24.80 28.09
CA THR A 550 -15.70 -23.73 27.64
C THR A 550 -14.36 -23.80 28.38
N TYR A 551 -13.25 -23.71 27.65
CA TYR A 551 -11.90 -23.74 28.21
C TYR A 551 -11.15 -22.47 27.86
N ARG A 552 -10.39 -21.94 28.82
CA ARG A 552 -9.48 -20.82 28.63
C ARG A 552 -8.04 -21.33 28.61
N CYS A 553 -7.30 -20.93 27.59
CA CYS A 553 -5.87 -21.21 27.42
C CYS A 553 -5.09 -19.90 27.49
N GLN A 554 -4.16 -19.80 28.44
CA GLN A 554 -3.23 -18.68 28.50
C GLN A 554 -2.02 -18.97 27.61
N LEU A 555 -1.71 -18.04 26.72
CA LEU A 555 -0.53 -18.13 25.87
C LEU A 555 0.55 -17.17 26.39
N SER A 556 1.78 -17.66 26.52
CA SER A 556 2.94 -16.85 26.86
C SER A 556 3.74 -16.53 25.61
N MET A 557 4.15 -15.26 25.45
CA MET A 557 4.98 -14.79 24.34
C MET A 557 6.31 -14.30 24.92
N THR A 558 7.41 -15.02 24.68
CA THR A 558 8.74 -14.63 25.18
C THR A 558 9.59 -13.99 24.09
N THR A 559 10.30 -12.91 24.42
CA THR A 559 11.40 -12.36 23.63
C THR A 559 12.73 -12.82 24.25
N PRO A 560 13.75 -13.21 23.47
CA PRO A 560 15.02 -13.65 24.05
C PRO A 560 15.75 -12.46 24.68
N ASN A 561 15.87 -12.41 26.01
CA ASN A 561 16.51 -11.31 26.74
C ASN A 561 17.97 -11.62 27.12
N LYS A 562 18.87 -10.64 26.91
CA LYS A 562 20.21 -10.55 27.53
C LYS A 562 20.09 -9.96 28.95
N ALA A 563 20.91 -10.48 29.87
CA ALA A 563 20.90 -10.22 31.32
C ALA A 563 21.30 -8.77 31.74
N PRO A 564 20.93 -8.29 32.95
CA PRO A 564 21.08 -6.89 33.36
C PRO A 564 22.28 -6.63 34.32
N ALA A 565 22.87 -5.44 34.27
CA ALA A 565 23.76 -4.94 35.32
C ALA A 565 23.68 -3.40 35.54
N LYS A 566 23.15 -3.05 36.73
CA LYS A 566 23.42 -1.99 37.73
C LYS A 566 24.02 -0.61 37.37
N SER A 567 23.43 0.39 38.04
CA SER A 567 23.68 1.84 38.06
C SER A 567 24.90 2.29 38.89
N LYS A 568 25.38 3.53 38.67
CA LYS A 568 25.76 4.48 39.75
C LYS A 568 26.02 5.94 39.29
N SER A 569 25.58 6.82 40.19
CA SER A 569 25.65 8.28 40.46
C SER A 569 26.74 9.21 39.90
N ALA A 570 26.34 10.50 39.82
CA ALA A 570 27.05 11.71 39.41
C ALA A 570 27.85 12.45 40.52
N THR A 571 28.68 13.43 40.13
CA THR A 571 29.09 14.62 40.93
C THR A 571 29.64 15.75 40.04
N ALA A 572 29.64 16.99 40.56
CA ALA A 572 29.60 18.27 39.86
C ALA A 572 30.71 19.28 40.28
N LEU A 573 31.24 20.05 39.31
CA LEU A 573 31.58 21.52 39.23
C LEU A 573 32.54 22.22 40.22
N PRO A 574 33.11 23.47 39.99
CA PRO A 574 32.63 24.70 39.27
C PRO A 574 33.66 25.62 38.49
N SER A 575 33.18 26.50 37.57
CA SER A 575 33.23 28.01 37.43
C SER A 575 34.61 28.72 37.34
N SER A 576 34.89 29.90 36.72
CA SER A 576 34.22 31.04 36.03
C SER A 576 35.34 31.84 35.27
N ALA A 577 35.14 32.64 34.21
CA ALA A 577 34.81 34.09 34.25
C ALA A 577 34.87 34.74 32.83
N SER A 578 34.22 35.90 32.69
CA SER A 578 33.74 36.67 31.52
C SER A 578 34.67 37.78 30.95
N VAL A 579 34.49 38.19 29.67
CA VAL A 579 34.55 39.61 29.15
C VAL A 579 33.71 39.76 27.83
N SER A 580 33.19 40.95 27.55
CA SER A 580 32.14 41.39 26.61
C SER A 580 32.54 41.93 25.21
N SER A 581 31.50 42.04 24.34
CA SER A 581 31.23 42.91 23.16
C SER A 581 31.64 42.48 21.75
N ASP A 582 30.68 41.88 21.01
CA ASP A 582 30.34 42.19 19.60
C ASP A 582 29.07 41.40 19.22
N ASP A 583 28.10 42.03 18.56
CA ASP A 583 26.73 41.51 18.30
C ASP A 583 26.72 40.46 17.16
N LYS A 584 27.63 39.50 17.24
CA LYS A 584 27.68 38.33 16.37
C LYS A 584 26.63 37.30 16.81
N PRO A 585 25.99 36.58 15.88
CA PRO A 585 25.10 35.48 16.23
C PRO A 585 25.84 34.51 17.15
N LEU A 586 25.21 34.07 18.24
CA LEU A 586 25.88 33.26 19.26
C LEU A 586 25.53 31.79 19.14
N GLY A 587 26.37 30.93 19.70
CA GLY A 587 26.12 29.51 19.88
C GLY A 587 26.81 28.95 21.12
N VAL A 588 26.38 27.78 21.56
CA VAL A 588 26.95 27.07 22.71
C VAL A 588 27.74 25.86 22.22
N LEU A 589 29.01 25.75 22.62
CA LEU A 589 29.87 24.63 22.27
C LEU A 589 29.57 23.41 23.16
N VAL A 590 29.32 22.24 22.55
CA VAL A 590 29.05 21.01 23.29
C VAL A 590 29.63 19.79 22.60
N GLY A 591 30.05 18.79 23.39
CA GLY A 591 30.42 17.48 22.85
C GLY A 591 29.21 16.72 22.30
N LYS A 592 29.44 15.82 21.34
CA LYS A 592 28.40 15.02 20.67
C LYS A 592 27.35 14.40 21.61
N LEU A 593 27.78 13.86 22.75
CA LEU A 593 26.90 13.19 23.73
C LEU A 593 26.00 14.16 24.51
N GLN A 594 26.37 15.45 24.55
CA GLN A 594 25.67 16.48 25.31
C GLN A 594 24.70 17.30 24.47
N VAL A 595 24.79 17.26 23.13
CA VAL A 595 23.93 18.02 22.20
C VAL A 595 22.45 17.92 22.57
N LYS A 596 21.92 16.71 22.77
CA LYS A 596 20.50 16.52 23.06
C LYS A 596 20.09 17.11 24.42
N LYS A 597 20.95 16.94 25.44
CA LYS A 597 20.68 17.41 26.80
C LYS A 597 20.71 18.93 26.86
N VAL A 598 21.80 19.54 26.39
CA VAL A 598 22.01 20.99 26.41
C VAL A 598 20.98 21.70 25.53
N LYS A 599 20.68 21.18 24.34
CA LYS A 599 19.62 21.73 23.49
C LYS A 599 18.27 21.77 24.20
N THR A 600 17.90 20.70 24.91
CA THR A 600 16.63 20.64 25.65
C THR A 600 16.57 21.69 26.76
N LEU A 601 17.69 21.92 27.45
CA LEU A 601 17.82 22.97 28.48
C LEU A 601 17.67 24.37 27.88
N LEU A 602 18.39 24.66 26.80
CA LEU A 602 18.32 25.95 26.09
C LEU A 602 16.93 26.22 25.50
N GLU A 603 16.24 25.18 25.01
CA GLU A 603 14.86 25.28 24.53
C GLU A 603 13.86 25.54 25.67
N LYS A 604 14.03 24.88 26.83
CA LYS A 604 13.20 25.09 28.02
C LYS A 604 13.38 26.49 28.60
N ALA A 605 14.60 27.02 28.53
CA ALA A 605 14.92 28.36 29.00
C ALA A 605 14.69 29.47 27.96
N HIS A 606 14.11 29.12 26.79
CA HIS A 606 13.73 30.07 25.73
C HIS A 606 14.88 30.89 25.11
N VAL A 607 16.11 30.41 25.22
CA VAL A 607 17.33 31.06 24.67
C VAL A 607 17.88 30.35 23.43
N TYR A 608 17.36 29.18 23.07
CA TYR A 608 17.75 28.45 21.86
C TYR A 608 17.22 29.11 20.58
N ASP A 609 18.10 29.42 19.62
CA ASP A 609 17.72 30.01 18.34
C ASP A 609 17.31 28.92 17.34
N LYS A 610 15.99 28.82 17.11
CA LYS A 610 15.40 27.81 16.23
C LYS A 610 15.56 28.11 14.74
N ALA A 611 15.99 29.32 14.37
CA ALA A 611 16.16 29.72 12.98
C ALA A 611 17.47 29.21 12.36
N ARG A 612 18.41 28.71 13.18
CA ARG A 612 19.72 28.21 12.76
C ARG A 612 19.91 26.73 13.15
N ARG A 613 20.72 26.01 12.37
CA ARG A 613 21.03 24.58 12.60
C ARG A 613 22.22 24.39 13.54
N VAL A 614 22.16 23.33 14.33
CA VAL A 614 23.33 22.78 15.04
C VAL A 614 24.34 22.29 14.00
N HIS A 615 25.59 22.70 14.12
CA HIS A 615 26.66 22.33 13.20
C HIS A 615 27.97 22.03 13.96
N VAL A 616 28.97 21.48 13.29
CA VAL A 616 30.28 21.19 13.91
C VAL A 616 31.06 22.49 14.03
N ALA A 617 31.66 22.76 15.20
CA ALA A 617 32.44 23.97 15.40
C ALA A 617 33.82 23.84 14.74
N ASN A 618 34.18 24.78 13.87
CA ASN A 618 35.55 24.90 13.35
C ASN A 618 36.43 25.62 14.38
N VAL A 619 36.95 24.89 15.36
CA VAL A 619 37.90 25.46 16.33
C VAL A 619 39.27 25.59 15.64
N ALA A 620 39.61 26.79 15.18
CA ALA A 620 40.93 27.08 14.66
C ALA A 620 41.94 27.12 15.81
N HIS A 621 42.75 26.08 16.00
CA HIS A 621 43.87 26.14 16.92
C HIS A 621 45.06 26.87 16.31
N SER A 622 45.36 28.05 16.86
CA SER A 622 46.70 28.61 16.91
C SER A 622 47.58 27.77 17.85
N SER A 623 48.80 27.47 17.36
CA SER A 623 50.00 26.98 18.07
C SER A 623 49.97 25.63 18.83
N GLU A 624 50.84 24.74 18.33
CA GLU A 624 51.76 23.84 19.03
C GLU A 624 51.45 22.34 19.26
N THR A 625 52.29 21.56 18.56
CA THR A 625 52.78 20.19 18.75
C THR A 625 51.82 19.00 18.52
N ALA A 626 52.10 18.31 17.42
CA ALA A 626 51.51 17.05 17.01
C ALA A 626 52.05 15.90 17.87
N ALA A 627 51.41 15.65 19.02
CA ALA A 627 51.58 14.38 19.75
C ALA A 627 50.33 13.89 20.50
N ASP A 628 49.32 14.72 20.80
CA ASP A 628 48.18 14.31 21.67
C ASP A 628 46.76 14.60 21.12
N ALA A 629 46.57 14.79 19.81
CA ALA A 629 45.26 15.16 19.25
C ALA A 629 44.28 13.97 19.06
N LYS A 630 43.68 13.47 20.15
CA LYS A 630 42.36 12.79 20.11
C LYS A 630 41.26 13.80 20.47
N ALA A 631 41.14 14.87 19.68
CA ALA A 631 40.15 15.91 19.92
C ALA A 631 38.73 15.38 19.60
N SER A 632 37.85 15.37 20.60
CA SER A 632 36.42 15.06 20.44
C SER A 632 35.75 16.13 19.57
N THR A 633 35.07 15.72 18.48
CA THR A 633 34.29 16.64 17.64
C THR A 633 33.27 17.43 18.48
N MET A 634 33.42 18.75 18.49
CA MET A 634 32.51 19.68 19.18
C MET A 634 31.42 20.20 18.23
N PHE A 635 30.23 20.42 18.76
CA PHE A 635 29.05 20.92 18.05
C PHE A 635 28.66 22.28 18.62
N LEU A 636 28.24 23.19 17.76
CA LEU A 636 27.79 24.52 18.09
C LEU A 636 26.26 24.59 18.00
N LEU A 637 25.60 24.90 19.13
CA LEU A 637 24.14 25.01 19.24
C LEU A 637 23.74 26.48 19.20
N PRO A 638 22.99 26.95 18.20
CA PRO A 638 22.63 28.36 18.07
C PRO A 638 21.78 28.87 19.25
N VAL A 639 22.14 30.03 19.79
CA VAL A 639 21.41 30.70 20.89
C VAL A 639 21.22 32.19 20.60
N THR A 640 20.24 32.79 21.29
CA THR A 640 19.98 34.23 21.25
C THR A 640 20.86 34.96 22.27
N ALA A 641 20.99 36.30 22.14
CA ALA A 641 21.77 37.13 23.08
C ALA A 641 21.30 37.02 24.55
N ALA A 642 20.03 36.65 24.77
CA ALA A 642 19.45 36.44 26.10
C ALA A 642 20.12 35.29 26.90
N ILE A 643 20.96 34.46 26.27
CA ILE A 643 21.74 33.43 26.95
C ILE A 643 22.65 34.00 28.05
N HIS A 644 23.23 35.18 27.85
CA HIS A 644 24.14 35.79 28.82
C HIS A 644 23.40 36.23 30.10
N GLU A 645 22.22 36.83 29.96
CA GLU A 645 21.37 37.22 31.09
C GLU A 645 20.82 36.00 31.85
N LEU A 646 20.46 34.94 31.12
CA LEU A 646 20.01 33.68 31.73
C LEU A 646 21.11 33.02 32.56
N ILE A 647 22.34 32.95 32.03
CA ILE A 647 23.48 32.38 32.75
C ILE A 647 23.81 33.19 34.01
N ALA A 648 23.69 34.52 33.95
CA ALA A 648 23.96 35.41 35.09
C ALA A 648 22.89 35.35 36.19
N SER A 649 21.64 35.00 35.86
CA SER A 649 20.49 35.04 36.79
C SER A 649 20.03 33.68 37.31
N THR A 650 20.50 32.58 36.72
CA THR A 650 20.08 31.22 37.11
C THR A 650 20.97 30.59 38.18
N ASN A 651 20.38 29.81 39.09
CA ASN A 651 21.10 28.93 40.03
C ASN A 651 21.33 27.52 39.45
N GLU A 652 20.91 27.25 38.21
CA GLU A 652 21.13 25.96 37.56
C GLU A 652 22.59 25.82 37.12
N ILE A 653 23.33 25.01 37.88
CA ILE A 653 24.74 24.68 37.66
C ILE A 653 25.02 24.26 36.20
N GLU A 654 24.11 23.52 35.55
CA GLU A 654 24.28 23.03 34.17
C GLU A 654 24.27 24.14 33.11
N LEU A 655 23.55 25.24 33.34
CA LEU A 655 23.52 26.39 32.43
C LEU A 655 24.77 27.28 32.62
N GLN A 656 25.28 27.40 33.85
CA GLN A 656 26.46 28.21 34.18
C GLN A 656 27.78 27.68 33.58
N GLN A 657 27.81 26.41 33.15
CA GLN A 657 28.97 25.78 32.51
C GLN A 657 29.02 25.90 31.00
N LEU A 658 27.97 26.43 30.38
CA LEU A 658 27.88 26.45 28.94
C LEU A 658 28.87 27.48 28.37
N GLU A 659 29.74 27.00 27.48
CA GLU A 659 30.66 27.86 26.74
C GLU A 659 29.90 28.52 25.59
N VAL A 660 29.65 29.83 25.73
CA VAL A 660 28.99 30.64 24.68
C VAL A 660 30.07 31.27 23.80
N VAL A 661 29.99 31.02 22.50
CA VAL A 661 30.93 31.49 21.48
C VAL A 661 30.19 32.18 20.31
N PRO A 662 30.86 33.00 19.50
CA PRO A 662 30.32 33.47 18.22
C PRO A 662 30.06 32.32 17.22
N ASP A 663 29.00 32.44 16.44
CA ASP A 663 28.59 31.55 15.34
C ASP A 663 28.88 32.23 13.99
N ASP A 664 30.09 31.99 13.47
CA ASP A 664 30.54 32.57 12.20
C ASP A 664 29.86 31.93 10.96
N ASP A 665 29.17 30.78 11.09
CA ASP A 665 28.49 30.03 10.01
C ASP A 665 26.96 30.26 9.96
N ALA A 666 26.46 31.25 10.69
CA ALA A 666 25.04 31.52 10.90
C ALA A 666 24.21 31.70 9.61
N TYR A 667 24.79 32.26 8.54
CA TYR A 667 24.07 32.58 7.29
C TYR A 667 23.78 31.33 6.43
N ALA A 668 24.74 30.40 6.33
CA ALA A 668 24.58 29.17 5.54
C ALA A 668 23.56 28.20 6.14
N ASN A 669 23.30 28.32 7.45
CA ASN A 669 22.47 27.40 8.22
C ASN A 669 20.99 27.82 8.36
N LYS A 670 20.56 28.85 7.63
CA LYS A 670 19.24 29.51 7.77
C LYS A 670 18.09 28.84 6.98
N PHE A 671 18.38 28.09 5.90
CA PHE A 671 17.37 27.75 4.87
C PHE A 671 16.89 26.29 4.84
N GLY A 672 16.74 25.66 6.00
CA GLY A 672 16.50 24.22 6.05
C GLY A 672 15.27 23.78 6.82
N LYS A 673 14.05 24.07 6.31
CA LYS A 673 12.70 23.47 6.58
C LYS A 673 11.52 24.46 6.71
N THR A 674 11.68 25.74 6.38
CA THR A 674 10.65 26.77 6.65
C THR A 674 10.06 27.50 5.45
N SER A 675 10.45 27.26 4.18
CA SER A 675 9.83 27.97 3.05
C SER A 675 8.48 27.39 2.60
N GLY A 676 8.13 26.14 2.94
CA GLY A 676 6.87 25.50 2.52
C GLY A 676 6.74 25.22 1.02
N LEU A 677 7.68 25.68 0.18
CA LEU A 677 7.68 25.49 -1.27
C LEU A 677 8.18 24.10 -1.67
N ASN A 678 7.49 23.46 -2.61
CA ASN A 678 7.92 22.21 -3.24
C ASN A 678 9.06 22.47 -4.26
N ARG A 679 9.73 21.41 -4.74
CA ARG A 679 10.92 21.56 -5.59
C ARG A 679 10.65 22.33 -6.90
N ASN A 680 9.50 22.14 -7.54
CA ASN A 680 9.12 22.90 -8.74
C ASN A 680 8.85 24.37 -8.39
N GLU A 681 8.21 24.65 -7.25
CA GLU A 681 7.96 26.01 -6.77
C GLU A 681 9.26 26.74 -6.42
N VAL A 682 10.25 26.05 -5.84
CA VAL A 682 11.58 26.62 -5.58
C VAL A 682 12.28 26.98 -6.89
N ILE A 683 12.26 26.09 -7.88
CA ILE A 683 12.83 26.36 -9.22
C ILE A 683 12.13 27.56 -9.86
N ARG A 684 10.80 27.52 -9.92
CA ARG A 684 9.98 28.57 -10.54
C ARG A 684 10.17 29.93 -9.85
N SER A 685 10.07 29.99 -8.53
CA SER A 685 10.27 31.24 -7.78
C SER A 685 11.68 31.80 -7.92
N THR A 686 12.70 30.93 -7.99
CA THR A 686 14.07 31.37 -8.29
C THR A 686 14.13 32.02 -9.67
N ILE A 687 13.57 31.38 -10.69
CA ILE A 687 13.53 31.91 -12.07
C ILE A 687 12.73 33.21 -12.15
N GLU A 688 11.57 33.29 -11.50
CA GLU A 688 10.71 34.49 -11.45
C GLU A 688 11.41 35.67 -10.75
N ALA A 689 12.20 35.41 -9.71
CA ALA A 689 13.02 36.42 -9.06
C ALA A 689 14.09 36.99 -9.99
N PHE A 690 14.75 36.14 -10.80
CA PHE A 690 15.67 36.59 -11.84
C PHE A 690 14.95 37.36 -12.94
N ALA A 691 13.80 36.87 -13.41
CA ALA A 691 13.00 37.55 -14.42
C ALA A 691 12.58 38.95 -13.96
N SER A 692 12.20 39.10 -12.70
CA SER A 692 11.84 40.39 -12.08
C SER A 692 13.06 41.30 -11.95
N LYS A 693 14.20 40.78 -11.46
CA LYS A 693 15.48 41.51 -11.33
C LYS A 693 15.93 42.09 -12.68
N HIS A 694 15.74 41.34 -13.77
CA HIS A 694 16.13 41.71 -15.12
C HIS A 694 14.98 42.32 -15.95
N GLN A 695 13.83 42.63 -15.33
CA GLN A 695 12.70 43.34 -15.94
C GLN A 695 12.19 42.68 -17.23
N LEU A 696 12.08 41.35 -17.21
CA LEU A 696 11.54 40.62 -18.36
C LEU A 696 10.04 40.95 -18.60
N PRO A 697 9.58 41.01 -19.86
CA PRO A 697 8.18 41.18 -20.20
C PRO A 697 7.28 40.12 -19.56
N ALA A 698 6.08 40.53 -19.13
CA ALA A 698 5.12 39.65 -18.46
C ALA A 698 4.78 38.38 -19.26
N GLU A 699 4.73 38.47 -20.59
CA GLU A 699 4.49 37.31 -21.48
C GLU A 699 5.58 36.25 -21.36
N ILE A 700 6.84 36.67 -21.23
CA ILE A 700 7.99 35.75 -21.05
C ILE A 700 7.95 35.11 -19.66
N VAL A 701 7.57 35.86 -18.63
CA VAL A 701 7.40 35.33 -17.26
C VAL A 701 6.26 34.31 -17.20
N LYS A 702 5.17 34.57 -17.92
CA LYS A 702 4.01 33.66 -18.00
C LYS A 702 4.37 32.32 -18.69
N ALA A 703 5.34 32.33 -19.59
CA ALA A 703 5.84 31.14 -20.28
C ALA A 703 6.77 30.24 -19.42
N ILE A 704 7.14 30.67 -18.20
CA ILE A 704 7.92 29.84 -17.26
C ILE A 704 7.12 28.56 -16.94
N PRO A 705 7.71 27.36 -17.07
CA PRO A 705 7.01 26.11 -16.76
C PRO A 705 6.67 25.93 -15.28
N ASP A 706 5.51 25.32 -15.02
CA ASP A 706 5.08 24.90 -13.67
C ASP A 706 5.64 23.54 -13.26
N LYS A 707 6.07 22.73 -14.24
CA LYS A 707 6.52 21.36 -14.04
C LYS A 707 7.86 21.14 -14.72
N TYR A 708 8.77 20.52 -13.97
CA TYR A 708 10.09 20.17 -14.43
C TYR A 708 10.31 18.66 -14.29
N GLU A 709 11.08 18.09 -15.21
CA GLU A 709 11.53 16.70 -15.12
C GLU A 709 12.95 16.66 -14.55
N PHE A 710 13.37 15.51 -14.03
CA PHE A 710 14.71 15.34 -13.50
C PHE A 710 15.20 13.91 -13.73
N VAL A 711 16.49 13.79 -14.05
CA VAL A 711 17.20 12.52 -14.20
C VAL A 711 18.50 12.63 -13.42
N SER A 712 18.67 11.78 -12.41
CA SER A 712 19.81 11.87 -11.48
C SER A 712 19.93 13.27 -10.86
N ASP A 713 21.06 13.95 -11.04
CA ASP A 713 21.36 15.32 -10.62
C ASP A 713 21.20 16.37 -11.75
N VAL A 714 20.46 16.02 -12.81
CA VAL A 714 20.17 16.90 -13.95
C VAL A 714 18.70 17.36 -13.91
N LEU A 715 18.49 18.67 -13.98
CA LEU A 715 17.19 19.29 -14.21
C LEU A 715 16.88 19.28 -15.72
N LEU A 716 15.77 18.65 -16.13
CA LEU A 716 15.32 18.60 -17.52
C LEU A 716 14.14 19.56 -17.74
N ILE A 717 14.35 20.55 -18.60
CA ILE A 717 13.31 21.50 -19.04
C ILE A 717 12.68 21.06 -20.37
N LEU A 718 11.47 21.54 -20.64
CA LEU A 718 10.77 21.29 -21.91
C LEU A 718 11.50 21.95 -23.08
N ARG A 719 11.35 21.36 -24.28
CA ARG A 719 12.00 21.82 -25.51
C ARG A 719 11.71 23.29 -25.83
N GLU A 720 10.45 23.69 -25.67
CA GLU A 720 9.98 25.02 -26.06
C GLU A 720 10.19 26.08 -24.97
N SER A 721 10.88 25.74 -23.88
CA SER A 721 11.04 26.65 -22.74
C SER A 721 12.37 27.41 -22.80
N PHE A 722 12.32 28.69 -22.42
CA PHE A 722 13.48 29.59 -22.32
C PHE A 722 14.21 29.80 -23.65
N LEU A 723 13.47 29.88 -24.76
CA LEU A 723 14.02 30.11 -26.10
C LEU A 723 14.20 31.61 -26.41
N GLU A 724 13.57 32.47 -25.61
CA GLU A 724 13.60 33.90 -25.80
C GLU A 724 15.01 34.46 -25.51
N PRO A 725 15.59 35.29 -26.41
CA PRO A 725 16.97 35.77 -26.27
C PRO A 725 17.21 36.62 -25.01
N GLN A 726 16.15 37.15 -24.41
CA GLN A 726 16.18 37.94 -23.18
C GLN A 726 16.68 37.13 -21.97
N TRP A 727 16.59 35.80 -21.98
CA TRP A 727 17.14 34.94 -20.91
C TRP A 727 18.68 34.82 -20.97
N ALA A 728 19.27 34.94 -22.15
CA ALA A 728 20.69 34.63 -22.40
C ALA A 728 21.69 35.41 -21.51
N PRO A 729 21.52 36.72 -21.24
CA PRO A 729 22.51 37.51 -20.50
C PRO A 729 22.77 37.03 -19.06
N PHE A 730 21.79 36.37 -18.43
CA PHE A 730 21.86 35.96 -17.02
C PHE A 730 21.55 34.47 -16.81
N ALA A 731 21.39 33.69 -17.88
CA ALA A 731 21.02 32.28 -17.82
C ALA A 731 21.97 31.45 -16.94
N ASN A 732 23.29 31.63 -17.06
CA ASN A 732 24.27 30.90 -16.26
C ASN A 732 24.17 31.21 -14.76
N GLU A 733 24.01 32.49 -14.40
CA GLU A 733 23.83 32.90 -13.00
C GLU A 733 22.53 32.34 -12.43
N MET A 734 21.44 32.45 -13.20
CA MET A 734 20.13 31.91 -12.83
C MET A 734 20.19 30.40 -12.62
N TRP A 735 20.76 29.64 -13.56
CA TRP A 735 20.86 28.18 -13.45
C TRP A 735 21.74 27.75 -12.28
N ALA A 736 22.84 28.47 -12.00
CA ALA A 736 23.66 28.21 -10.82
C ALA A 736 22.85 28.33 -9.52
N HIS A 737 22.01 29.36 -9.41
CA HIS A 737 21.14 29.58 -8.25
C HIS A 737 20.03 28.53 -8.17
N VAL A 738 19.37 28.20 -9.29
CA VAL A 738 18.36 27.14 -9.36
C VAL A 738 18.94 25.80 -8.91
N CYS A 739 20.14 25.46 -9.39
CA CYS A 739 20.84 24.25 -8.99
C CYS A 739 21.12 24.21 -7.48
N ALA A 740 21.63 25.31 -6.91
CA ALA A 740 22.00 25.42 -5.50
C ALA A 740 20.80 25.54 -4.54
N SER A 741 19.67 26.11 -4.99
CA SER A 741 18.49 26.35 -4.16
C SER A 741 17.63 25.11 -3.94
N THR A 742 17.86 24.04 -4.72
CA THR A 742 17.12 22.78 -4.59
C THR A 742 17.78 21.80 -3.63
N THR A 743 16.99 20.90 -3.02
CA THR A 743 17.50 19.82 -2.17
C THR A 743 16.86 18.48 -2.57
N PRO A 744 17.66 17.47 -3.00
CA PRO A 744 19.10 17.57 -3.27
C PRO A 744 19.40 18.59 -4.38
N ALA A 745 20.58 19.20 -4.31
CA ALA A 745 21.02 20.18 -5.31
C ALA A 745 21.20 19.50 -6.67
N PHE A 746 20.91 20.22 -7.74
CA PHE A 746 21.26 19.78 -9.10
C PHE A 746 22.68 20.21 -9.43
N SER A 747 23.37 19.45 -10.27
CA SER A 747 24.67 19.84 -10.81
C SER A 747 24.55 20.44 -12.21
N ARG A 748 23.47 20.14 -12.92
CA ARG A 748 23.31 20.40 -14.35
C ARG A 748 21.86 20.77 -14.71
N VAL A 749 21.71 21.55 -15.77
CA VAL A 749 20.41 21.86 -16.40
C VAL A 749 20.49 21.50 -17.87
N ALA A 750 19.47 20.83 -18.39
CA ALA A 750 19.40 20.36 -19.75
C ALA A 750 17.99 20.55 -20.35
N ARG A 751 17.91 20.70 -21.67
CA ARG A 751 16.66 20.88 -22.43
C ARG A 751 16.36 19.67 -23.27
N LYS A 752 15.12 19.17 -23.16
CA LYS A 752 14.64 18.05 -23.98
C LYS A 752 14.67 18.38 -25.47
N ALA A 753 15.04 17.41 -26.29
CA ALA A 753 14.99 17.48 -27.75
C ALA A 753 14.19 16.31 -28.33
N PHE A 754 13.88 16.38 -29.63
CA PHE A 754 13.33 15.23 -30.33
C PHE A 754 14.36 14.10 -30.38
N ILE A 755 13.88 12.87 -30.25
CA ILE A 755 14.66 11.68 -30.58
C ILE A 755 14.58 11.51 -32.09
N ASP A 756 15.68 11.13 -32.73
CA ASP A 756 15.69 10.89 -34.17
C ASP A 756 14.60 9.90 -34.59
N ALA A 757 13.95 10.19 -35.73
CA ALA A 757 13.00 9.27 -36.35
C ALA A 757 13.69 8.10 -37.10
N ASN A 758 15.02 8.13 -37.22
CA ASN A 758 15.79 7.06 -37.82
C ASN A 758 15.85 5.82 -36.90
N GLU A 759 16.26 4.67 -37.45
CA GLU A 759 16.30 3.39 -36.73
C GLU A 759 17.25 3.41 -35.50
N LYS A 760 18.15 4.39 -35.37
CA LYS A 760 19.10 4.52 -34.26
C LYS A 760 18.56 5.30 -33.06
N ARG A 761 17.50 6.11 -33.24
CA ARG A 761 16.78 6.82 -32.17
C ARG A 761 17.70 7.57 -31.19
N GLN A 762 18.64 8.34 -31.73
CA GLN A 762 19.61 9.10 -30.93
C GLN A 762 18.93 10.24 -30.15
N SER A 763 19.47 10.51 -28.96
CA SER A 763 19.07 11.67 -28.15
C SER A 763 19.79 12.91 -28.67
N HIS A 764 19.15 14.07 -28.55
CA HIS A 764 19.75 15.38 -28.84
C HIS A 764 19.54 16.37 -27.69
N VAL A 765 19.42 15.86 -26.46
CA VAL A 765 19.22 16.71 -25.27
C VAL A 765 20.37 17.71 -25.15
N GLU A 766 20.04 18.98 -24.99
CA GLU A 766 20.99 20.09 -24.95
C GLU A 766 21.36 20.40 -23.50
N LEU A 767 22.65 20.44 -23.16
CA LEU A 767 23.11 20.91 -21.84
C LEU A 767 23.14 22.44 -21.82
N LEU A 768 22.35 23.05 -20.94
CA LEU A 768 22.28 24.50 -20.78
C LEU A 768 23.25 25.02 -19.72
N TYR A 769 23.50 24.22 -18.67
CA TYR A 769 24.35 24.61 -17.56
C TYR A 769 25.01 23.40 -16.91
N VAL A 770 26.29 23.54 -16.54
CA VAL A 770 27.09 22.52 -15.86
C VAL A 770 27.90 23.15 -14.74
N ASN A 771 27.65 22.71 -13.50
CA ASN A 771 28.49 23.06 -12.35
C ASN A 771 29.65 22.06 -12.21
N ASN A 772 30.78 22.35 -12.87
CA ASN A 772 31.97 21.49 -12.86
C ASN A 772 32.50 21.15 -11.46
N LYS A 773 32.28 22.03 -10.47
CA LYS A 773 32.71 21.80 -9.08
C LYS A 773 31.81 20.79 -8.34
N ALA A 774 30.56 20.64 -8.77
CA ALA A 774 29.59 19.72 -8.18
C ALA A 774 29.63 18.30 -8.78
N LEU A 775 30.30 18.11 -9.93
CA LEU A 775 30.45 16.81 -10.56
C LEU A 775 31.39 15.92 -9.74
N THR A 776 30.86 14.80 -9.24
CA THR A 776 31.59 13.91 -8.32
C THR A 776 32.26 12.73 -9.00
N SER A 777 31.69 12.20 -10.10
CA SER A 777 32.28 11.07 -10.82
C SER A 777 33.26 11.54 -11.90
N GLN A 778 34.38 10.82 -12.07
CA GLN A 778 35.35 11.12 -13.13
C GLN A 778 34.70 11.12 -14.52
N ARG A 779 33.81 10.15 -14.78
CA ARG A 779 33.11 10.04 -16.06
C ARG A 779 32.18 11.22 -16.35
N SER A 780 31.50 11.77 -15.34
CA SER A 780 30.70 12.99 -15.53
C SER A 780 31.55 14.24 -15.76
N LYS A 781 32.80 14.27 -15.28
CA LYS A 781 33.75 15.37 -15.56
C LYS A 781 34.28 15.31 -17.00
N GLU A 782 34.56 14.11 -17.50
CA GLU A 782 35.02 13.89 -18.89
C GLU A 782 33.87 14.06 -19.90
N THR A 783 32.69 13.55 -19.56
CA THR A 783 31.47 13.61 -20.35
C THR A 783 30.34 14.25 -19.53
N PRO A 784 30.15 15.58 -19.60
CA PRO A 784 29.15 16.29 -18.79
C PRO A 784 27.70 15.81 -18.95
N GLY A 785 27.37 15.14 -20.06
CA GLY A 785 26.06 14.53 -20.29
C GLY A 785 25.86 13.18 -19.57
N TRP A 786 26.90 12.64 -18.94
CA TRP A 786 26.84 11.33 -18.30
C TRP A 786 26.06 11.35 -16.99
N VAL A 787 25.03 10.51 -16.88
CA VAL A 787 24.21 10.34 -15.68
C VAL A 787 24.14 8.88 -15.28
N ASP A 788 24.06 8.65 -13.96
CA ASP A 788 23.83 7.34 -13.38
C ASP A 788 22.55 7.36 -12.55
N ILE A 789 21.72 6.33 -12.65
CA ILE A 789 20.58 6.09 -11.77
C ILE A 789 20.61 4.66 -11.22
N ARG A 790 19.87 4.41 -10.14
CA ARG A 790 19.59 3.07 -9.64
C ARG A 790 18.09 2.79 -9.76
N GLU A 791 17.74 1.75 -10.50
CA GLU A 791 16.35 1.31 -10.73
C GLU A 791 16.26 -0.21 -10.49
N ASN A 792 15.30 -0.67 -9.68
CA ASN A 792 15.17 -2.08 -9.29
C ASN A 792 16.48 -2.70 -8.76
N GLY A 793 17.31 -1.91 -8.07
CA GLY A 793 18.61 -2.35 -7.56
C GLY A 793 19.75 -2.36 -8.60
N ILE A 794 19.47 -2.21 -9.89
CA ILE A 794 20.44 -2.18 -11.00
C ILE A 794 20.89 -0.74 -11.26
N VAL A 795 22.17 -0.53 -11.49
CA VAL A 795 22.74 0.76 -11.88
C VAL A 795 22.72 0.91 -13.40
N TYR A 796 22.15 2.00 -13.90
CA TYR A 796 22.19 2.38 -15.31
C TYR A 796 22.90 3.71 -15.46
N GLY A 797 23.96 3.73 -16.26
CA GLY A 797 24.72 4.91 -16.67
C GLY A 797 24.68 5.08 -18.18
N TRP A 798 24.50 6.32 -18.64
CA TRP A 798 24.55 6.69 -20.06
C TRP A 798 24.80 8.19 -20.24
N ASP A 799 25.20 8.58 -21.44
CA ASP A 799 25.21 9.98 -21.84
C ASP A 799 23.83 10.40 -22.35
N LEU A 800 23.11 11.21 -21.57
CA LEU A 800 21.76 11.65 -21.89
C LEU A 800 21.69 12.52 -23.15
N THR A 801 22.80 13.11 -23.58
CA THR A 801 22.89 13.95 -24.78
C THR A 801 23.02 13.13 -26.06
N ARG A 802 23.29 11.82 -25.96
CA ARG A 802 23.53 10.92 -27.10
C ARG A 802 22.62 9.70 -27.10
N VAL A 803 22.22 9.23 -25.93
CA VAL A 803 21.47 8.00 -25.74
C VAL A 803 20.12 8.30 -25.09
N MET A 804 19.06 7.77 -25.69
CA MET A 804 17.72 7.87 -25.11
C MET A 804 17.58 6.94 -23.90
N PHE A 805 16.87 7.39 -22.86
CA PHE A 805 16.50 6.58 -21.70
C PHE A 805 14.98 6.53 -21.50
N SER A 806 14.40 5.33 -21.53
CA SER A 806 12.97 5.12 -21.24
C SER A 806 12.76 4.76 -19.77
N SER A 807 12.38 5.75 -18.96
CA SER A 807 11.96 5.55 -17.57
C SER A 807 10.57 4.91 -17.44
N GLY A 808 9.74 4.92 -18.50
CA GLY A 808 8.37 4.40 -18.44
C GLY A 808 8.26 2.87 -18.38
N ASN A 809 9.36 2.13 -18.55
CA ASN A 809 9.35 0.66 -18.60
C ASN A 809 9.75 0.00 -17.27
N VAL A 810 9.73 0.73 -16.13
CA VAL A 810 10.22 0.21 -14.83
C VAL A 810 9.53 -1.09 -14.43
N THR A 811 8.21 -1.17 -14.64
CA THR A 811 7.40 -2.36 -14.33
C THR A 811 7.80 -3.55 -15.21
N GLU A 812 8.01 -3.32 -16.51
CA GLU A 812 8.41 -4.38 -17.43
C GLU A 812 9.84 -4.87 -17.19
N LYS A 813 10.78 -3.98 -16.84
CA LYS A 813 12.12 -4.41 -16.40
C LYS A 813 12.06 -5.24 -15.12
N ALA A 814 11.15 -4.93 -14.20
CA ALA A 814 10.92 -5.75 -13.00
C ALA A 814 10.27 -7.10 -13.33
N ARG A 815 9.38 -7.16 -14.34
CA ARG A 815 8.82 -8.43 -14.85
C ARG A 815 9.90 -9.30 -15.48
N MET A 816 10.72 -8.74 -16.37
CA MET A 816 11.84 -9.44 -17.02
C MET A 816 12.88 -9.95 -16.03
N ALA A 817 13.11 -9.21 -14.94
CA ALA A 817 13.94 -9.66 -13.82
C ALA A 817 13.39 -10.91 -13.10
N ASN A 818 12.08 -11.18 -13.17
CA ASN A 818 11.40 -12.29 -12.50
C ASN A 818 10.77 -13.30 -13.47
N ILE A 819 11.12 -13.26 -14.76
CA ILE A 819 10.47 -14.09 -15.79
C ILE A 819 10.85 -15.58 -15.73
N GLY A 820 11.76 -15.96 -14.84
CA GLY A 820 12.15 -17.35 -14.62
C GLY A 820 13.23 -17.89 -15.57
N CYS A 821 14.18 -17.06 -15.99
CA CYS A 821 15.23 -17.43 -16.97
C CYS A 821 16.53 -17.99 -16.35
N ARG A 822 16.47 -18.60 -15.17
CA ARG A 822 17.68 -19.03 -14.46
C ARG A 822 18.42 -20.11 -15.25
N GLY A 823 19.70 -19.86 -15.55
CA GLY A 823 20.54 -20.80 -16.29
C GLY A 823 20.36 -20.76 -17.81
N GLU A 824 19.45 -19.93 -18.33
CA GLU A 824 19.18 -19.82 -19.76
C GLU A 824 20.25 -18.99 -20.50
N THR A 825 20.43 -19.28 -21.80
CA THR A 825 21.11 -18.39 -22.74
C THR A 825 20.08 -17.54 -23.47
N ILE A 826 20.22 -16.22 -23.40
CA ILE A 826 19.26 -15.26 -23.96
C ILE A 826 19.92 -14.49 -25.11
N VAL A 827 19.15 -14.20 -26.16
CA VAL A 827 19.55 -13.24 -27.19
C VAL A 827 18.64 -12.02 -27.11
N ASP A 828 19.20 -10.83 -26.89
CA ASP A 828 18.46 -9.56 -26.97
C ASP A 828 18.86 -8.84 -28.26
N LEU A 829 17.92 -8.75 -29.20
CA LEU A 829 18.18 -8.22 -30.54
C LEU A 829 18.20 -6.68 -30.58
N PHE A 830 17.80 -6.01 -29.49
CA PHE A 830 17.69 -4.55 -29.38
C PHE A 830 18.02 -4.06 -27.97
N CYS A 831 19.22 -4.35 -27.49
CA CYS A 831 19.52 -4.26 -26.06
C CYS A 831 19.66 -2.83 -25.50
N GLY A 832 19.93 -1.82 -26.33
CA GLY A 832 20.16 -0.44 -25.89
C GLY A 832 21.32 -0.35 -24.90
N ILE A 833 21.09 0.31 -23.78
CA ILE A 833 22.06 0.38 -22.67
C ILE A 833 21.99 -0.85 -21.73
N GLY A 834 21.22 -1.87 -22.10
CA GLY A 834 20.95 -3.06 -21.31
C GLY A 834 19.62 -3.03 -20.57
N TYR A 835 18.56 -2.48 -21.19
CA TYR A 835 17.25 -2.35 -20.56
C TYR A 835 16.71 -3.67 -20.00
N TYR A 836 16.88 -4.76 -20.74
CA TYR A 836 16.42 -6.10 -20.37
C TYR A 836 17.58 -7.07 -20.12
N VAL A 837 18.72 -6.90 -20.82
CA VAL A 837 19.98 -7.61 -20.55
C VAL A 837 20.35 -7.59 -19.06
N LEU A 838 20.34 -6.42 -18.42
CA LEU A 838 20.74 -6.30 -17.01
C LEU A 838 19.72 -6.97 -16.06
N PRO A 839 18.40 -6.76 -16.19
CA PRO A 839 17.41 -7.54 -15.46
C PRO A 839 17.59 -9.06 -15.56
N PHE A 840 17.82 -9.60 -16.76
CA PHE A 840 18.04 -11.03 -16.95
C PHE A 840 19.30 -11.54 -16.23
N LEU A 841 20.40 -10.79 -16.30
CA LEU A 841 21.68 -11.19 -15.71
C LEU A 841 21.75 -11.01 -14.19
N VAL A 842 21.25 -9.89 -13.66
CA VAL A 842 21.39 -9.51 -12.25
C VAL A 842 20.37 -10.25 -11.38
N HIS A 843 19.10 -10.29 -11.80
CA HIS A 843 18.01 -10.84 -10.99
C HIS A 843 17.44 -12.14 -11.58
N GLY A 844 17.26 -12.19 -12.90
CA GLY A 844 16.70 -13.36 -13.60
C GLY A 844 17.58 -14.61 -13.51
N GLY A 845 18.89 -14.42 -13.30
CA GLY A 845 19.85 -15.52 -13.16
C GLY A 845 20.20 -16.18 -14.48
N ALA A 846 20.03 -15.49 -15.62
CA ALA A 846 20.46 -15.98 -16.92
C ALA A 846 21.94 -16.38 -16.89
N ALA A 847 22.28 -17.50 -17.52
CA ALA A 847 23.65 -17.97 -17.60
C ALA A 847 24.49 -17.07 -18.51
N PHE A 848 23.92 -16.69 -19.67
CA PHE A 848 24.61 -15.89 -20.66
C PHE A 848 23.63 -15.05 -21.49
N VAL A 849 24.04 -13.85 -21.91
CA VAL A 849 23.25 -13.01 -22.82
C VAL A 849 24.08 -12.58 -24.03
N HIS A 850 23.56 -12.78 -25.24
CA HIS A 850 24.05 -12.15 -26.45
C HIS A 850 23.25 -10.88 -26.71
N ALA A 851 23.91 -9.73 -26.72
CA ALA A 851 23.27 -8.42 -26.74
C ALA A 851 23.62 -7.68 -28.04
N CYS A 852 22.66 -7.46 -28.92
CA CYS A 852 22.84 -6.75 -30.19
C CYS A 852 22.42 -5.29 -30.06
N GLU A 853 23.28 -4.36 -30.50
CA GLU A 853 22.97 -2.93 -30.50
C GLU A 853 23.74 -2.20 -31.60
N TRP A 854 23.02 -1.33 -32.32
CA TRP A 854 23.55 -0.58 -33.45
C TRP A 854 24.22 0.73 -33.01
N ASN A 855 23.67 1.42 -32.01
CA ASN A 855 24.19 2.71 -31.56
C ASN A 855 25.49 2.53 -30.74
N PRO A 856 26.65 3.04 -31.22
CA PRO A 856 27.92 2.89 -30.49
C PRO A 856 27.91 3.57 -29.11
N ASP A 857 27.18 4.68 -28.93
CA ASP A 857 27.05 5.33 -27.61
C ASP A 857 26.22 4.47 -26.63
N SER A 858 25.19 3.77 -27.13
CA SER A 858 24.43 2.79 -26.32
C SER A 858 25.29 1.60 -25.93
N VAL A 859 26.14 1.09 -26.83
CA VAL A 859 27.10 0.00 -26.55
C VAL A 859 28.12 0.43 -25.49
N ALA A 860 28.67 1.64 -25.60
CA ALA A 860 29.59 2.16 -24.59
C ALA A 860 28.91 2.27 -23.20
N ALA A 861 27.64 2.68 -23.17
CA ALA A 861 26.83 2.69 -21.95
C ALA A 861 26.55 1.28 -21.42
N LEU A 862 26.21 0.33 -22.28
CA LEU A 862 25.99 -1.08 -21.91
C LEU A 862 27.25 -1.70 -21.29
N HIS A 863 28.43 -1.50 -21.88
CA HIS A 863 29.68 -2.00 -21.31
C HIS A 863 29.92 -1.47 -19.89
N PHE A 864 29.75 -0.16 -19.69
CA PHE A 864 29.82 0.44 -18.36
C PHE A 864 28.80 -0.20 -17.41
N ASN A 865 27.56 -0.41 -17.85
CA ASN A 865 26.52 -0.98 -17.00
C ASN A 865 26.79 -2.43 -16.62
N LEU A 866 27.29 -3.24 -17.55
CA LEU A 866 27.67 -4.63 -17.31
C LEU A 866 28.79 -4.73 -16.26
N GLU A 867 29.81 -3.88 -16.37
CA GLU A 867 30.90 -3.80 -15.38
C GLU A 867 30.39 -3.32 -14.03
N ARG A 868 29.60 -2.24 -14.02
CA ARG A 868 29.11 -1.59 -12.79
C ARG A 868 28.20 -2.50 -11.97
N ASN A 869 27.50 -3.42 -12.62
CA ASN A 869 26.62 -4.42 -12.00
C ASN A 869 27.27 -5.80 -11.86
N HIS A 870 28.56 -5.95 -12.17
CA HIS A 870 29.33 -7.19 -11.98
C HIS A 870 28.80 -8.39 -12.79
N VAL A 871 28.44 -8.16 -14.06
CA VAL A 871 27.90 -9.21 -14.95
C VAL A 871 28.50 -9.21 -16.37
N ALA A 872 29.62 -8.50 -16.57
CA ALA A 872 30.26 -8.36 -17.88
C ALA A 872 30.78 -9.67 -18.46
N ASP A 873 31.20 -10.62 -17.62
CA ASP A 873 31.66 -11.96 -18.00
C ASP A 873 30.56 -12.85 -18.57
N ARG A 874 29.28 -12.52 -18.31
CA ARG A 874 28.10 -13.27 -18.75
C ARG A 874 27.36 -12.62 -19.91
N CYS A 875 27.97 -11.64 -20.58
CA CYS A 875 27.36 -10.96 -21.71
C CYS A 875 28.34 -10.77 -22.86
N LYS A 876 27.92 -11.10 -24.08
CA LYS A 876 28.66 -10.73 -25.29
C LYS A 876 27.89 -9.67 -26.06
N VAL A 877 28.51 -8.51 -26.24
CA VAL A 877 27.93 -7.38 -26.97
C VAL A 877 28.35 -7.42 -28.44
N TYR A 878 27.38 -7.26 -29.33
CA TYR A 878 27.56 -7.22 -30.77
C TYR A 878 27.20 -5.81 -31.26
N LEU A 879 28.24 -5.01 -31.52
CA LEU A 879 28.08 -3.68 -32.10
C LEU A 879 27.75 -3.79 -33.59
N GLY A 880 26.65 -3.17 -34.01
CA GLY A 880 26.22 -3.09 -35.40
C GLY A 880 24.80 -3.53 -35.62
N ASP A 881 24.45 -3.73 -36.89
CA ASP A 881 23.12 -4.17 -37.29
C ASP A 881 22.87 -5.63 -36.87
N ASN A 882 21.73 -5.91 -36.25
CA ASN A 882 21.39 -7.26 -35.82
C ASN A 882 21.17 -8.22 -37.00
N ARG A 883 20.90 -7.71 -38.21
CA ARG A 883 20.82 -8.50 -39.45
C ARG A 883 22.16 -9.11 -39.85
N GLU A 884 23.26 -8.49 -39.44
CA GLU A 884 24.61 -8.98 -39.69
C GLU A 884 25.12 -9.80 -38.50
N SER A 885 24.85 -9.36 -37.27
CA SER A 885 25.39 -10.01 -36.07
C SER A 885 24.60 -11.25 -35.64
N ALA A 886 23.26 -11.26 -35.71
CA ALA A 886 22.45 -12.38 -35.25
C ALA A 886 22.75 -13.70 -35.98
N PRO A 887 22.97 -13.73 -37.30
CA PRO A 887 23.39 -14.95 -38.00
C PRO A 887 24.70 -15.55 -37.47
N THR A 888 25.62 -14.73 -36.94
CA THR A 888 26.90 -15.19 -36.38
C THR A 888 26.77 -15.79 -34.97
N ILE A 889 25.65 -15.57 -34.29
CA ILE A 889 25.39 -16.11 -32.93
C ILE A 889 25.06 -17.60 -33.00
N GLY A 890 24.32 -18.02 -34.03
CA GLY A 890 23.82 -19.39 -34.17
C GLY A 890 22.60 -19.69 -33.29
N ALA A 891 22.05 -20.90 -33.43
CA ALA A 891 20.84 -21.36 -32.75
C ALA A 891 21.10 -21.76 -31.28
N VAL A 892 21.46 -20.79 -30.44
CA VAL A 892 21.90 -21.00 -29.05
C VAL A 892 20.93 -20.46 -28.00
N ALA A 893 19.89 -19.73 -28.39
CA ALA A 893 18.99 -19.05 -27.46
C ALA A 893 17.92 -20.00 -26.92
N ASP A 894 17.74 -20.01 -25.60
CA ASP A 894 16.55 -20.52 -24.93
C ASP A 894 15.42 -19.47 -24.97
N ARG A 895 15.78 -18.19 -25.11
CA ARG A 895 14.87 -17.05 -25.10
C ARG A 895 15.40 -15.92 -25.97
N VAL A 896 14.53 -15.28 -26.73
CA VAL A 896 14.88 -14.11 -27.53
C VAL A 896 13.99 -12.92 -27.14
N ASN A 897 14.64 -11.80 -26.81
CA ASN A 897 13.97 -10.55 -26.49
C ASN A 897 13.93 -9.63 -27.72
N LEU A 898 12.72 -9.16 -28.06
CA LEU A 898 12.44 -8.33 -29.23
C LEU A 898 11.92 -6.96 -28.78
N GLY A 899 12.78 -6.21 -28.07
CA GLY A 899 12.46 -4.95 -27.38
C GLY A 899 12.39 -3.67 -28.23
N LEU A 900 12.01 -3.73 -29.52
CA LEU A 900 11.96 -2.55 -30.40
C LEU A 900 10.54 -1.98 -30.56
N LEU A 901 10.39 -0.66 -30.40
CA LEU A 901 9.14 0.07 -30.68
C LEU A 901 9.30 1.02 -31.88
N PRO A 902 8.26 1.19 -32.71
CA PRO A 902 6.88 0.72 -32.53
C PRO A 902 6.66 -0.76 -32.86
N THR A 903 7.56 -1.41 -33.60
CA THR A 903 7.51 -2.86 -33.82
C THR A 903 8.88 -3.47 -34.10
N SER A 904 9.01 -4.75 -33.77
CA SER A 904 10.20 -5.58 -34.00
C SER A 904 10.07 -6.54 -35.19
N GLU A 905 8.99 -6.46 -35.99
CA GLU A 905 8.61 -7.42 -37.04
C GLU A 905 9.74 -7.81 -37.99
N LYS A 906 10.55 -6.83 -38.43
CA LYS A 906 11.68 -7.07 -39.34
C LYS A 906 12.75 -8.02 -38.77
N ALA A 907 12.82 -8.19 -37.45
CA ALA A 907 13.78 -9.05 -36.78
C ALA A 907 13.21 -10.42 -36.37
N TRP A 908 11.93 -10.69 -36.59
CA TRP A 908 11.33 -11.99 -36.28
C TRP A 908 12.01 -13.17 -37.00
N PRO A 909 12.42 -13.07 -38.29
CA PRO A 909 13.20 -14.13 -38.94
C PRO A 909 14.51 -14.44 -38.21
N LEU A 910 15.20 -13.40 -37.71
CA LEU A 910 16.45 -13.53 -36.95
C LEU A 910 16.20 -14.21 -35.60
N ALA A 911 15.10 -13.85 -34.92
CA ALA A 911 14.71 -14.48 -33.65
C ALA A 911 14.49 -15.99 -33.80
N VAL A 912 13.77 -16.41 -34.85
CA VAL A 912 13.56 -17.82 -35.18
C VAL A 912 14.88 -18.54 -35.48
N GLN A 913 15.81 -17.88 -36.17
CA GLN A 913 17.12 -18.45 -36.49
C GLN A 913 17.98 -18.70 -35.25
N VAL A 914 18.02 -17.76 -34.30
CA VAL A 914 18.86 -17.87 -33.09
C VAL A 914 18.25 -18.71 -31.97
N LEU A 915 16.95 -18.99 -32.00
CA LEU A 915 16.30 -19.90 -31.05
C LEU A 915 16.70 -21.37 -31.31
N LYS A 916 17.01 -22.12 -30.24
CA LYS A 916 17.37 -23.54 -30.31
C LYS A 916 16.28 -24.36 -30.99
N SER A 917 16.67 -25.43 -31.70
CA SER A 917 15.69 -26.36 -32.29
C SER A 917 14.80 -27.03 -31.25
N SER A 918 15.26 -27.15 -30.00
CA SER A 918 14.50 -27.62 -28.84
C SER A 918 13.38 -26.67 -28.38
N GLY A 919 13.15 -25.55 -29.07
CA GLY A 919 12.17 -24.56 -28.68
C GLY A 919 12.71 -23.57 -27.65
N GLY A 920 11.81 -22.78 -27.07
CA GLY A 920 12.13 -21.68 -26.16
C GLY A 920 11.09 -20.56 -26.26
N TRP A 921 11.51 -19.33 -25.97
CA TRP A 921 10.59 -18.20 -25.80
C TRP A 921 10.91 -17.00 -26.69
N PHE A 922 9.87 -16.29 -27.14
CA PHE A 922 9.97 -14.95 -27.70
C PHE A 922 9.24 -13.94 -26.80
N HIS A 923 9.84 -12.77 -26.58
CA HIS A 923 9.18 -11.63 -25.94
C HIS A 923 9.05 -10.50 -26.95
N VAL A 924 7.88 -10.35 -27.56
CA VAL A 924 7.63 -9.45 -28.70
C VAL A 924 7.02 -8.14 -28.21
N HIS A 925 7.79 -7.05 -28.28
CA HIS A 925 7.32 -5.71 -27.87
C HIS A 925 6.78 -4.94 -29.07
N ASP A 926 5.56 -4.41 -28.99
CA ASP A 926 4.95 -3.58 -30.03
C ASP A 926 4.09 -2.44 -29.43
N ASN A 927 3.90 -1.38 -30.21
CA ASN A 927 2.87 -0.36 -29.98
C ASN A 927 1.59 -0.77 -30.73
N VAL A 928 0.51 -0.99 -29.99
CA VAL A 928 -0.73 -1.56 -30.49
C VAL A 928 -1.90 -0.64 -30.15
N ALA A 929 -2.77 -0.36 -31.12
CA ALA A 929 -4.01 0.36 -30.86
C ALA A 929 -4.91 -0.47 -29.92
N VAL A 930 -5.70 0.18 -29.07
CA VAL A 930 -6.52 -0.53 -28.07
C VAL A 930 -7.48 -1.53 -28.73
N GLU A 931 -8.06 -1.13 -29.85
CA GLU A 931 -9.00 -1.89 -30.67
C GLU A 931 -8.35 -3.09 -31.38
N ASP A 932 -7.04 -3.05 -31.64
CA ASP A 932 -6.35 -4.05 -32.47
C ASP A 932 -5.68 -5.16 -31.66
N ARG A 933 -5.85 -5.20 -30.33
CA ARG A 933 -5.11 -6.11 -29.45
C ARG A 933 -5.21 -7.59 -29.88
N GLU A 934 -6.41 -8.09 -30.08
CA GLU A 934 -6.65 -9.50 -30.41
C GLU A 934 -6.13 -9.84 -31.83
N ALA A 935 -6.38 -8.93 -32.79
CA ALA A 935 -5.90 -9.08 -34.16
C ALA A 935 -4.36 -9.04 -34.24
N TRP A 936 -3.73 -8.20 -33.42
CA TRP A 936 -2.27 -8.12 -33.28
C TRP A 936 -1.69 -9.43 -32.74
N GLU A 937 -2.25 -9.97 -31.66
CA GLU A 937 -1.78 -11.22 -31.05
C GLU A 937 -1.85 -12.39 -32.04
N GLN A 938 -2.97 -12.53 -32.74
CA GLN A 938 -3.16 -13.58 -33.74
C GLN A 938 -2.15 -13.44 -34.90
N ARG A 939 -1.91 -12.21 -35.37
CA ARG A 939 -0.90 -11.93 -36.42
C ARG A 939 0.51 -12.31 -35.97
N VAL A 940 0.88 -12.03 -34.72
CA VAL A 940 2.19 -12.44 -34.17
C VAL A 940 2.32 -13.96 -34.22
N LEU A 941 1.32 -14.69 -33.73
CA LEU A 941 1.33 -16.17 -33.72
C LEU A 941 1.43 -16.76 -35.13
N ASP A 942 0.62 -16.29 -36.07
CA ASP A 942 0.60 -16.81 -37.43
C ASP A 942 1.90 -16.52 -38.17
N SER A 943 2.48 -15.34 -37.94
CA SER A 943 3.78 -14.98 -38.51
C SER A 943 4.90 -15.85 -37.94
N MET A 944 4.95 -16.07 -36.62
CA MET A 944 5.95 -16.94 -35.99
C MET A 944 5.83 -18.39 -36.47
N ARG A 945 4.60 -18.90 -36.66
CA ARG A 945 4.36 -20.25 -37.23
C ARG A 945 4.81 -20.35 -38.67
N SER A 946 4.53 -19.34 -39.48
CA SER A 946 4.97 -19.27 -40.88
C SER A 946 6.51 -19.26 -40.98
N LEU A 947 7.16 -18.41 -40.18
CA LEU A 947 8.62 -18.32 -40.12
C LEU A 947 9.25 -19.61 -39.58
N ALA A 948 8.72 -20.22 -38.53
CA ALA A 948 9.21 -21.49 -38.03
C ALA A 948 9.22 -22.56 -39.12
N LYS A 949 8.14 -22.68 -39.91
CA LYS A 949 8.08 -23.58 -41.07
C LYS A 949 9.13 -23.24 -42.13
N GLN A 950 9.29 -21.96 -42.47
CA GLN A 950 10.26 -21.49 -43.46
C GLN A 950 11.70 -21.84 -43.07
N PHE A 951 12.05 -21.72 -41.78
CA PHE A 951 13.37 -22.04 -41.25
C PHE A 951 13.53 -23.51 -40.84
N GLY A 952 12.57 -24.39 -41.19
CA GLY A 952 12.64 -25.82 -40.90
C GLY A 952 12.57 -26.17 -39.42
N LYS A 953 11.96 -25.30 -38.60
CA LYS A 953 11.74 -25.51 -37.16
C LYS A 953 10.38 -26.17 -36.94
N ASN A 954 10.39 -27.37 -36.38
CA ASN A 954 9.17 -28.11 -36.05
C ASN A 954 8.71 -27.76 -34.63
N TRP A 955 7.99 -26.63 -34.47
CA TRP A 955 7.48 -26.18 -33.18
C TRP A 955 5.96 -26.07 -33.15
N THR A 956 5.39 -26.44 -32.01
CA THR A 956 4.08 -25.95 -31.56
C THR A 956 4.29 -24.58 -30.92
N ILE A 957 3.55 -23.57 -31.39
CA ILE A 957 3.71 -22.17 -30.99
C ILE A 957 2.41 -21.63 -30.38
N THR A 958 2.50 -21.17 -29.13
CA THR A 958 1.41 -20.62 -28.32
C THR A 958 1.78 -19.25 -27.75
N CYS A 959 0.78 -18.39 -27.53
CA CYS A 959 0.94 -17.14 -26.79
C CYS A 959 0.46 -17.42 -25.37
N GLU A 960 1.36 -17.34 -24.40
CA GLU A 960 1.04 -17.68 -23.01
C GLU A 960 0.55 -16.46 -22.23
N HIS A 961 1.02 -15.27 -22.62
CA HIS A 961 0.67 -14.02 -21.95
C HIS A 961 0.85 -12.81 -22.85
N VAL A 962 -0.03 -11.82 -22.70
CA VAL A 962 0.12 -10.49 -23.30
C VAL A 962 0.14 -9.44 -22.18
N GLU A 963 1.32 -8.90 -21.93
CA GLU A 963 1.55 -7.87 -20.92
C GLU A 963 1.24 -6.47 -21.46
N LYS A 964 0.48 -5.68 -20.70
CA LYS A 964 0.26 -4.25 -20.99
C LYS A 964 1.25 -3.40 -20.19
N VAL A 965 2.34 -2.99 -20.84
CA VAL A 965 3.44 -2.26 -20.17
C VAL A 965 3.03 -0.85 -19.78
N LYS A 966 2.53 -0.04 -20.73
CA LYS A 966 2.12 1.35 -20.50
C LYS A 966 1.27 1.90 -21.63
N SER A 967 0.62 3.03 -21.37
CA SER A 967 0.12 3.90 -22.45
C SER A 967 1.30 4.55 -23.17
N TYR A 968 1.39 4.35 -24.49
CA TYR A 968 2.40 4.99 -25.34
C TYR A 968 1.90 6.34 -25.86
N ALA A 969 0.66 6.37 -26.33
CA ALA A 969 -0.04 7.56 -26.82
C ALA A 969 -1.55 7.39 -26.56
N PRO A 970 -2.38 8.43 -26.72
CA PRO A 970 -3.84 8.27 -26.66
C PRO A 970 -4.27 7.10 -27.57
N LYS A 971 -4.97 6.13 -26.98
CA LYS A 971 -5.44 4.89 -27.65
C LYS A 971 -4.35 3.95 -28.20
N VAL A 972 -3.09 4.10 -27.80
CA VAL A 972 -2.01 3.18 -28.19
C VAL A 972 -1.29 2.66 -26.94
N TYR A 973 -1.25 1.34 -26.78
CA TYR A 973 -0.53 0.67 -25.70
C TYR A 973 0.80 0.09 -26.19
N HIS A 974 1.82 0.16 -25.34
CA HIS A 974 2.97 -0.71 -25.48
C HIS A 974 2.60 -2.07 -24.86
N LEU A 975 2.54 -3.11 -25.70
CA LEU A 975 2.26 -4.49 -25.31
C LEU A 975 3.49 -5.38 -25.48
N VAL A 976 3.53 -6.49 -24.74
CA VAL A 976 4.54 -7.55 -24.90
C VAL A 976 3.84 -8.90 -24.97
N ALA A 977 4.02 -9.63 -26.07
CA ALA A 977 3.54 -11.01 -26.19
C ALA A 977 4.65 -11.99 -25.83
N ASP A 978 4.37 -12.86 -24.86
CA ASP A 978 5.24 -13.94 -24.44
C ASP A 978 4.85 -15.21 -25.21
N ILE A 979 5.60 -15.52 -26.25
CA ILE A 979 5.34 -16.63 -27.16
C ILE A 979 6.20 -17.82 -26.75
N HIS A 980 5.59 -18.97 -26.55
CA HIS A 980 6.26 -20.21 -26.22
C HIS A 980 6.32 -21.13 -27.44
N CYS A 981 7.51 -21.67 -27.70
CA CYS A 981 7.78 -22.61 -28.79
C CYS A 981 8.25 -23.93 -28.20
N VAL A 982 7.53 -25.01 -28.48
CA VAL A 982 7.87 -26.37 -28.01
C VAL A 982 8.07 -27.28 -29.22
N PRO A 983 9.05 -28.19 -29.25
CA PRO A 983 9.18 -29.18 -30.32
C PRO A 983 7.86 -29.94 -30.51
N ALA A 984 7.38 -29.99 -31.76
CA ALA A 984 6.13 -30.67 -32.11
C ALA A 984 6.31 -32.19 -32.24
#